data_AF-A0A8C1YPZ2-F1
#
_entry.id   AF-A0A8C1YPZ2-F1
#
_cell.length_a   1.000
_cell.length_b   1.000
_cell.length_c   1.000
_cell.angle_alpha   90.00
_cell.angle_beta   90.00
_cell.angle_gamma   90.00
#
_symmetry.space_group_name_H-M   'P 1'
#
loop_
_entity.id
_entity.type
_entity.pdbx_description
1 polymer ?
#
loop_
_entity_poly.entity_id
_entity_poly.type
_entity_poly.pdbx_seq_one_letter_code
_entity_poly.pdbx_strand_id
1 'polypeptide(L)'
;MSGDTSTLSWKPPTPGPPLVSAENQCRGPVKILKVCFISNSANLGKNFKLVKCESSWNIRRITQSILDSGRLGPNIKFFECYGLLLKHLKSDEVHWLHPNLTVAEVEQKYEQQHVEAEWRYDLRIRYIPPDFLEKLKDDKTTMLYFYQQVRSDYMQHSARRVSDGMALQLGCLEIRYPKNILKDKVFPCELVQGWSVSVDLVIGPKGIRQRTDKSSVVRRTSTHVCLTHHLTCSLKTHTQIKARPLSISTASLAIAENMMDLIDGYCRLEHGNEATLIVRHKDRESRISLPPLPNRLFDISFFCSLYEFFTGSDIYAEIPEYSPVQTSKFSISRKDIVLGRILGEGFFGEVHDGIYKSKKGERVNVAVKTCKDCSADVKEKFMSEALIMKKLDHPHIVRLIGIIEEDPVWIVMELYQFGELGIYLMENKHKLSTVTMILYCLQISKALAYLEGVNMVHRDIAVRNVLVAKPDCVKLGDFGLSRYIEEEEYYKASVSRLPIKWMAPESINFRRFTSASDVWMFAVCMWEIMSGGQQPFFWLENKDVINQLEQGVRLPKPEQCPPTLYSLMTRCWAYSPRERPSFAELVCKLSDVHNMEKEVEVEEMRGRTRSINISPFTDAPPKVSVFSLFFLYWYSRTGIYHSQSFSVHLHSSFVKSFLEPNSKEDAQRLWEMERQCVQETLRRQKQEMLEDNKWLEKEEKLLVTPSHAPPEKPPRVSAQVIPAPTAELDRTDDMVYHNVMEMVKVVVQLKNDVNTLPASEYVTVVKSVGMTLRSLINSVDDILPTLHESIRTEIEGTQKLLNKDLAELISKMRLAQQNAVTSLKDECKKQMLAAAHTLAMDSKNLLDAVDQARVRANVAKPTTH
;
A
#
# COMPACT_ATOMS: atom_id res chain seq x y z
N MET A 1 80.62 -19.99 23.20
CA MET A 1 80.25 -19.86 21.77
C MET A 1 78.73 -19.90 21.70
N SER A 2 78.15 -18.88 21.06
CA SER A 2 76.71 -18.69 20.72
C SER A 2 75.72 -18.86 21.88
N GLY A 3 75.29 -17.83 22.62
CA GLY A 3 74.88 -16.48 22.19
C GLY A 3 73.41 -16.54 21.72
N ASP A 4 72.47 -16.78 22.64
CA ASP A 4 71.67 -15.75 23.37
C ASP A 4 70.45 -15.30 22.54
N THR A 5 69.23 -15.16 23.05
CA THR A 5 68.90 -14.56 24.35
C THR A 5 67.44 -14.84 24.75
N SER A 6 67.26 -14.86 26.07
CA SER A 6 66.07 -15.10 26.87
C SER A 6 64.97 -14.04 26.77
N THR A 7 63.73 -14.53 26.75
CA THR A 7 62.60 -14.16 27.63
C THR A 7 62.82 -12.98 28.58
N LEU A 8 61.88 -12.02 28.61
CA LEU A 8 61.29 -11.52 29.87
C LEU A 8 60.02 -10.69 29.64
N SER A 9 59.15 -10.84 30.62
CA SER A 9 57.75 -10.41 30.75
C SER A 9 57.51 -8.90 30.75
N TRP A 10 56.45 -8.50 30.07
CA TRP A 10 55.95 -7.13 29.95
C TRP A 10 55.11 -6.71 31.17
N LYS A 11 55.48 -5.59 31.79
CA LYS A 11 54.54 -4.66 32.44
C LYS A 11 54.55 -3.35 31.63
N PRO A 12 53.40 -2.76 31.28
CA PRO A 12 53.33 -1.73 30.25
C PRO A 12 53.79 -0.36 30.79
N PRO A 13 54.64 0.38 30.05
CA PRO A 13 54.91 1.79 30.31
C PRO A 13 53.86 2.70 29.66
N THR A 14 53.64 3.85 30.30
CA THR A 14 52.89 5.02 29.81
C THR A 14 53.38 5.48 28.43
N PRO A 15 52.50 5.80 27.46
CA PRO A 15 52.93 6.29 26.16
C PRO A 15 53.39 7.75 26.25
N GLY A 16 54.58 8.02 25.71
CA GLY A 16 55.03 9.36 25.33
C GLY A 16 54.23 9.93 24.15
N PRO A 17 54.48 11.19 23.75
CA PRO A 17 53.69 11.86 22.73
C PRO A 17 53.85 11.13 21.37
N PRO A 18 52.77 10.83 20.64
CA PRO A 18 52.89 10.16 19.35
C PRO A 18 53.52 11.10 18.32
N LEU A 19 54.49 10.56 17.58
CA LEU A 19 54.93 11.12 16.31
C LEU A 19 53.72 11.34 15.40
N VAL A 20 53.64 12.56 14.86
CA VAL A 20 52.68 12.92 13.81
C VAL A 20 53.05 12.15 12.54
N SER A 21 52.43 10.98 12.35
CA SER A 21 52.35 10.31 11.06
C SER A 21 51.27 11.02 10.23
N ALA A 22 51.66 11.41 9.02
CA ALA A 22 50.83 12.09 8.05
C ALA A 22 49.68 11.19 7.55
N GLU A 23 48.56 11.15 8.29
CA GLU A 23 47.26 10.67 7.83
C GLU A 23 46.19 11.74 8.07
N ASN A 24 46.44 12.94 7.53
CA ASN A 24 45.41 13.94 7.31
C ASN A 24 45.38 14.24 5.81
N GLN A 25 44.81 13.32 5.02
CA GLN A 25 44.47 13.54 3.62
C GLN A 25 42.96 13.46 3.43
N CYS A 26 42.36 14.65 3.25
CA CYS A 26 41.15 14.94 2.48
C CYS A 26 39.95 13.97 2.60
N ARG A 27 39.09 14.16 3.60
CA ARG A 27 37.68 13.80 3.43
C ARG A 27 37.07 14.76 2.39
N GLY A 28 36.82 14.25 1.18
CA GLY A 28 36.07 14.98 0.16
C GLY A 28 34.64 15.26 0.60
N PRO A 29 33.90 16.15 -0.10
CA PRO A 29 32.51 16.42 0.20
C PRO A 29 31.69 15.12 0.10
N VAL A 30 30.80 14.90 1.06
CA VAL A 30 29.93 13.72 1.12
C VAL A 30 28.58 14.09 0.51
N LYS A 31 28.11 13.29 -0.44
CA LYS A 31 26.82 13.46 -1.12
C LYS A 31 25.81 12.39 -0.70
N ILE A 32 24.53 12.73 -0.76
CA ILE A 32 23.43 11.79 -0.56
C ILE A 32 22.66 11.67 -1.87
N LEU A 33 22.68 10.47 -2.46
CA LEU A 33 21.94 10.18 -3.69
C LEU A 33 20.63 9.47 -3.34
N LYS A 34 19.51 9.98 -3.85
CA LYS A 34 18.21 9.29 -3.80
C LYS A 34 18.08 8.39 -5.03
N VAL A 35 18.29 7.09 -4.84
CA VAL A 35 18.18 6.10 -5.92
C VAL A 35 16.86 5.36 -5.84
N CYS A 36 16.01 5.55 -6.84
CA CYS A 36 14.71 4.91 -6.98
C CYS A 36 14.84 3.50 -7.59
N PHE A 37 13.93 2.60 -7.24
CA PHE A 37 13.82 1.26 -7.82
C PHE A 37 12.39 0.76 -7.75
N ILE A 38 12.07 -0.22 -8.59
CA ILE A 38 10.70 -0.74 -8.71
C ILE A 38 10.45 -1.73 -7.57
N SER A 39 9.36 -1.54 -6.82
CA SER A 39 8.96 -2.47 -5.76
C SER A 39 7.46 -2.69 -5.73
N ASN A 40 7.05 -3.89 -5.30
CA ASN A 40 5.65 -4.25 -5.06
C ASN A 40 5.12 -3.73 -3.70
N SER A 41 5.95 -3.02 -2.93
CA SER A 41 5.54 -2.51 -1.62
C SER A 41 4.59 -1.32 -1.76
N ALA A 42 3.47 -1.37 -1.04
CA ALA A 42 2.55 -0.25 -0.90
C ALA A 42 3.14 0.93 -0.10
N ASN A 43 4.36 0.79 0.44
CA ASN A 43 5.06 1.84 1.16
C ASN A 43 6.04 2.55 0.19
N LEU A 44 5.72 3.80 -0.17
CA LEU A 44 6.54 4.64 -1.08
C LEU A 44 7.97 4.86 -0.57
N GLY A 45 8.19 4.84 0.75
CA GLY A 45 9.52 4.91 1.38
C GLY A 45 10.39 3.66 1.17
N LYS A 46 9.85 2.63 0.53
CA LYS A 46 10.60 1.42 0.12
C LYS A 46 10.94 1.39 -1.36
N ASN A 47 10.51 2.37 -2.17
CA ASN A 47 10.78 2.43 -3.61
C ASN A 47 12.03 3.25 -3.95
N PHE A 48 12.79 3.65 -2.94
CA PHE A 48 14.08 4.30 -3.10
C PHE A 48 14.99 3.99 -1.91
N LYS A 49 16.30 4.21 -2.09
CA LYS A 49 17.31 4.18 -1.03
C LYS A 49 18.11 5.49 -1.10
N LEU A 50 18.32 6.11 0.06
CA LEU A 50 19.29 7.18 0.20
C LEU A 50 20.67 6.57 0.38
N VAL A 51 21.59 6.89 -0.51
CA VAL A 51 22.97 6.39 -0.47
C VAL A 51 23.89 7.55 -0.13
N LYS A 52 24.49 7.51 1.06
CA LYS A 52 25.57 8.41 1.45
C LYS A 52 26.86 7.93 0.78
N CYS A 53 27.39 8.73 -0.14
CA CYS A 53 28.57 8.40 -0.94
C CYS A 53 29.58 9.55 -0.92
N GLU A 54 30.87 9.22 -0.95
CA GLU A 54 31.93 10.21 -1.15
C GLU A 54 32.03 10.54 -2.64
N SER A 55 32.48 11.76 -2.99
CA SER A 55 32.67 12.15 -4.39
C SER A 55 33.57 11.21 -5.19
N SER A 56 34.45 10.45 -4.52
CA SER A 56 35.35 9.44 -5.11
C SER A 56 34.68 8.09 -5.38
N TRP A 57 33.49 7.83 -4.86
CA TRP A 57 32.80 6.55 -5.08
C TRP A 57 32.41 6.42 -6.54
N ASN A 58 32.60 5.21 -7.09
CA ASN A 58 32.11 4.89 -8.41
C ASN A 58 30.67 4.39 -8.38
N ILE A 59 29.99 4.46 -9.53
CA ILE A 59 28.60 4.01 -9.68
C ILE A 59 28.43 2.52 -9.35
N ARG A 60 29.44 1.68 -9.64
CA ARG A 60 29.45 0.26 -9.25
C ARG A 60 29.24 0.09 -7.74
N ARG A 61 29.98 0.85 -6.93
CA ARG A 61 29.90 0.80 -5.46
C ARG A 61 28.54 1.26 -4.94
N ILE A 62 27.93 2.27 -5.58
CA ILE A 62 26.57 2.72 -5.26
C ILE A 62 25.55 1.62 -5.55
N THR A 63 25.60 1.03 -6.74
CA THR A 63 24.72 -0.07 -7.16
C THR A 63 24.85 -1.26 -6.19
N GLN A 64 26.08 -1.69 -5.89
CA GLN A 64 26.35 -2.79 -4.98
C GLN A 64 25.79 -2.51 -3.58
N SER A 65 26.00 -1.31 -3.04
CA SER A 65 25.44 -0.91 -1.74
C SER A 65 23.90 -1.03 -1.71
N ILE A 66 23.22 -0.71 -2.81
CA ILE A 66 21.75 -0.84 -2.87
C ILE A 66 21.34 -2.31 -2.88
N LEU A 67 22.00 -3.14 -3.67
CA LEU A 67 21.70 -4.58 -3.75
C LEU A 67 21.96 -5.27 -2.39
N ASP A 68 23.07 -4.96 -1.74
CA ASP A 68 23.46 -5.54 -0.43
C ASP A 68 22.56 -5.08 0.71
N SER A 69 21.81 -3.99 0.54
CA SER A 69 20.91 -3.49 1.59
C SER A 69 19.70 -4.38 1.83
N GLY A 70 19.47 -5.40 1.00
CA GLY A 70 18.30 -6.28 1.08
C GLY A 70 16.98 -5.60 0.71
N ARG A 71 17.00 -4.33 0.29
CA ARG A 71 15.80 -3.54 -0.07
C ARG A 71 15.05 -4.11 -1.28
N LEU A 72 15.76 -4.70 -2.24
CA LEU A 72 15.15 -5.36 -3.41
C LEU A 72 14.72 -6.79 -3.10
N GLY A 73 15.32 -7.42 -2.09
CA GLY A 73 15.11 -8.81 -1.69
C GLY A 73 16.43 -9.54 -1.40
N PRO A 74 16.39 -10.71 -0.76
CA PRO A 74 17.58 -11.50 -0.44
C PRO A 74 18.12 -12.24 -1.68
N ASN A 75 19.34 -12.78 -1.57
CA ASN A 75 19.94 -13.74 -2.51
C ASN A 75 20.12 -13.26 -3.96
N ILE A 76 20.41 -11.96 -4.16
CA ILE A 76 20.77 -11.42 -5.48
C ILE A 76 22.14 -11.97 -5.86
N LYS A 77 22.19 -12.81 -6.90
CA LYS A 77 23.43 -13.43 -7.40
C LYS A 77 23.98 -12.71 -8.63
N PHE A 78 23.10 -12.03 -9.38
CA PHE A 78 23.42 -11.42 -10.65
C PHE A 78 23.50 -9.88 -10.55
N PHE A 79 24.36 -9.37 -9.67
CA PHE A 79 24.54 -7.93 -9.46
C PHE A 79 25.05 -7.20 -10.73
N GLU A 80 25.87 -7.85 -11.55
CA GLU A 80 26.35 -7.31 -12.83
C GLU A 80 25.25 -7.05 -13.87
N CYS A 81 24.01 -7.54 -13.65
CA CYS A 81 22.87 -7.25 -14.52
C CYS A 81 22.29 -5.85 -14.28
N TYR A 82 22.58 -5.25 -13.12
CA TYR A 82 22.02 -3.97 -12.71
C TYR A 82 22.86 -2.79 -13.24
N GLY A 83 22.18 -1.70 -13.56
CA GLY A 83 22.77 -0.42 -13.96
C GLY A 83 21.98 0.74 -13.38
N LEU A 84 22.62 1.91 -13.33
CA LEU A 84 22.01 3.14 -12.81
C LEU A 84 21.66 4.07 -13.97
N LEU A 85 20.39 4.45 -14.05
CA LEU A 85 19.85 5.34 -15.06
C LEU A 85 19.67 6.73 -14.46
N LEU A 86 20.31 7.75 -15.05
CA LEU A 86 20.08 9.14 -14.74
C LEU A 86 19.07 9.71 -15.74
N LYS A 87 17.95 10.23 -15.23
CA LYS A 87 16.87 10.78 -16.05
C LYS A 87 16.61 12.23 -15.66
N HIS A 88 16.52 13.10 -16.66
CA HIS A 88 16.04 14.46 -16.46
C HIS A 88 14.51 14.45 -16.40
N LEU A 89 13.91 15.14 -15.43
CA LEU A 89 12.47 15.10 -15.18
C LEU A 89 11.67 16.03 -16.11
N LYS A 90 12.33 17.02 -16.73
CA LYS A 90 11.68 18.04 -17.58
C LYS A 90 12.01 17.91 -19.07
N SER A 91 12.89 16.99 -19.45
CA SER A 91 13.26 16.71 -20.85
C SER A 91 13.30 15.21 -21.09
N ASP A 92 13.44 14.81 -22.36
CA ASP A 92 13.62 13.40 -22.75
C ASP A 92 15.07 12.91 -22.56
N GLU A 93 15.89 13.66 -21.83
CA GLU A 93 17.30 13.35 -21.63
C GLU A 93 17.50 12.21 -20.62
N VAL A 94 18.27 11.20 -21.05
CA VAL A 94 18.49 9.97 -20.30
C VAL A 94 19.91 9.46 -20.52
N HIS A 95 20.62 9.21 -19.42
CA HIS A 95 22.01 8.73 -19.40
C HIS A 95 22.14 7.45 -18.58
N TRP A 96 22.64 6.39 -19.19
CA TRP A 96 23.10 5.21 -18.45
C TRP A 96 24.48 5.49 -17.88
N LEU A 97 24.56 5.53 -16.56
CA LEU A 97 25.79 5.87 -15.87
C LEU A 97 26.72 4.66 -15.86
N HIS A 98 27.86 4.82 -16.53
CA HIS A 98 28.87 3.78 -16.60
C HIS A 98 29.39 3.40 -15.20
N PRO A 99 29.57 2.10 -14.86
CA PRO A 99 29.92 1.66 -13.50
C PRO A 99 31.21 2.26 -12.93
N ASN A 100 32.15 2.65 -13.79
CA ASN A 100 33.43 3.24 -13.39
C ASN A 100 33.41 4.78 -13.28
N LEU A 101 32.30 5.45 -13.60
CA LEU A 101 32.17 6.88 -13.33
C LEU A 101 32.17 7.12 -11.82
N THR A 102 32.87 8.15 -11.39
CA THR A 102 32.80 8.65 -10.01
C THR A 102 31.61 9.60 -9.84
N VAL A 103 31.13 9.75 -8.60
CA VAL A 103 30.07 10.73 -8.28
C VAL A 103 30.51 12.14 -8.70
N ALA A 104 31.76 12.53 -8.45
CA ALA A 104 32.30 13.82 -8.88
C ALA A 104 32.19 14.05 -10.39
N GLU A 105 32.52 13.03 -11.20
CA GLU A 105 32.41 13.10 -12.66
C GLU A 105 30.96 13.20 -13.12
N VAL A 106 30.02 12.53 -12.44
CA VAL A 106 28.59 12.63 -12.74
C VAL A 106 28.07 14.05 -12.45
N GLU A 107 28.44 14.61 -11.30
CA GLU A 107 28.09 15.98 -10.93
C GLU A 107 28.63 16.99 -11.93
N GLN A 108 29.92 16.89 -12.24
CA GLN A 108 30.59 17.80 -13.16
C GLN A 108 29.97 17.74 -14.57
N LYS A 109 29.63 16.53 -15.03
CA LYS A 109 29.22 16.30 -16.41
C LYS A 109 27.74 16.55 -16.67
N TYR A 110 26.87 16.19 -15.74
CA TYR A 110 25.43 16.20 -15.94
C TYR A 110 24.71 17.21 -15.04
N GLU A 111 25.11 17.34 -13.77
CA GLU A 111 24.41 18.19 -12.80
C GLU A 111 24.87 19.64 -12.80
N GLN A 112 26.04 19.99 -13.36
CA GLN A 112 26.43 21.40 -13.52
C GLN A 112 25.62 22.15 -14.58
N GLN A 113 24.92 21.42 -15.46
CA GLN A 113 24.17 22.00 -16.58
C GLN A 113 22.71 22.34 -16.21
N HIS A 114 22.18 21.76 -15.13
CA HIS A 114 20.78 21.83 -14.71
C HIS A 114 20.63 21.80 -13.18
N VAL A 115 19.47 22.14 -12.62
CA VAL A 115 19.29 22.12 -11.15
C VAL A 115 19.23 20.66 -10.67
N GLU A 116 19.96 20.32 -9.59
CA GLU A 116 20.05 18.94 -9.06
C GLU A 116 18.67 18.28 -8.83
N ALA A 117 17.68 19.05 -8.37
CA ALA A 117 16.31 18.57 -8.13
C ALA A 117 15.55 18.12 -9.40
N GLU A 118 16.07 18.42 -10.60
CA GLU A 118 15.50 18.03 -11.88
C GLU A 118 16.01 16.66 -12.35
N TRP A 119 16.98 16.07 -11.64
CA TRP A 119 17.56 14.78 -11.96
C TRP A 119 17.02 13.66 -11.06
N ARG A 120 16.82 12.49 -11.66
CA ARG A 120 16.37 11.29 -10.96
C ARG A 120 17.27 10.10 -11.29
N TYR A 121 17.71 9.41 -10.25
CA TYR A 121 18.46 8.16 -10.35
C TYR A 121 17.52 6.96 -10.22
N ASP A 122 17.46 6.11 -11.24
CA ASP A 122 16.68 4.88 -11.26
C ASP A 122 17.61 3.66 -11.40
N LEU A 123 17.60 2.75 -10.42
CA LEU A 123 18.28 1.45 -10.50
C LEU A 123 17.45 0.51 -11.39
N ARG A 124 18.08 -0.14 -12.37
CA ARG A 124 17.38 -0.96 -13.36
C ARG A 124 18.22 -2.16 -13.79
N ILE A 125 17.57 -3.23 -14.23
CA ILE A 125 18.26 -4.30 -14.95
C ILE A 125 18.52 -3.81 -16.38
N ARG A 126 19.81 -3.70 -16.72
CA ARG A 126 20.30 -3.20 -18.01
C ARG A 126 20.85 -4.33 -18.87
N TYR A 127 21.60 -5.23 -18.25
CA TYR A 127 22.32 -6.31 -18.93
C TYR A 127 21.61 -7.63 -18.67
N ILE A 128 21.24 -8.34 -19.74
CA ILE A 128 20.45 -9.57 -19.65
C ILE A 128 21.33 -10.73 -20.11
N PRO A 129 21.61 -11.74 -19.28
CA PRO A 129 22.50 -12.80 -19.69
C PRO A 129 21.85 -13.70 -20.76
N PRO A 130 22.65 -14.43 -21.57
CA PRO A 130 22.12 -15.46 -22.46
C PRO A 130 21.32 -16.49 -21.65
N ASP A 131 20.17 -16.93 -22.17
CA ASP A 131 19.27 -17.88 -21.50
C ASP A 131 18.86 -17.43 -20.09
N PHE A 132 18.60 -16.13 -19.92
CA PHE A 132 18.29 -15.49 -18.64
C PHE A 132 17.18 -16.20 -17.81
N LEU A 133 16.24 -16.89 -18.46
CA LEU A 133 15.19 -17.63 -17.74
C LEU A 133 15.75 -18.80 -16.93
N GLU A 134 16.72 -19.52 -17.49
CA GLU A 134 17.40 -20.61 -16.79
C GLU A 134 18.42 -20.04 -15.80
N LYS A 135 19.18 -19.02 -16.19
CA LYS A 135 20.22 -18.44 -15.31
C LYS A 135 19.64 -17.72 -14.09
N LEU A 136 18.52 -17.01 -14.23
CA LEU A 136 17.86 -16.30 -13.12
C LEU A 136 16.81 -17.15 -12.40
N LYS A 137 16.64 -18.43 -12.77
CA LYS A 137 15.66 -19.33 -12.13
C LYS A 137 15.84 -19.43 -10.62
N ASP A 138 17.10 -19.42 -10.19
CA ASP A 138 17.49 -19.52 -8.77
C ASP A 138 17.67 -18.14 -8.10
N ASP A 139 17.60 -17.05 -8.86
CA ASP A 139 17.61 -15.67 -8.37
C ASP A 139 16.22 -15.05 -8.53
N LYS A 140 15.30 -15.52 -7.67
CA LYS A 140 13.89 -15.09 -7.67
C LYS A 140 13.74 -13.58 -7.50
N THR A 141 14.64 -12.94 -6.76
CA THR A 141 14.65 -11.50 -6.52
C THR A 141 14.92 -10.74 -7.81
N THR A 142 16.00 -11.06 -8.52
CA THR A 142 16.32 -10.46 -9.81
C THR A 142 15.24 -10.76 -10.86
N MET A 143 14.70 -11.98 -10.88
CA MET A 143 13.62 -12.36 -11.80
C MET A 143 12.34 -11.54 -11.57
N LEU A 144 11.92 -11.38 -10.31
CA LEU A 144 10.75 -10.59 -9.95
C LEU A 144 10.96 -9.11 -10.26
N TYR A 145 12.13 -8.57 -9.94
CA TYR A 145 12.50 -7.19 -10.26
C TYR A 145 12.46 -6.94 -11.77
N PHE A 146 13.02 -7.88 -12.55
CA PHE A 146 12.99 -7.83 -14.01
C PHE A 146 11.56 -7.84 -14.56
N TYR A 147 10.71 -8.74 -14.06
CA TYR A 147 9.29 -8.79 -14.44
C TYR A 147 8.58 -7.46 -14.17
N GLN A 148 8.75 -6.88 -12.99
CA GLN A 148 8.14 -5.60 -12.64
C GLN A 148 8.63 -4.46 -13.52
N GLN A 149 9.93 -4.42 -13.82
CA GLN A 149 10.53 -3.46 -14.74
C GLN A 149 9.92 -3.54 -16.13
N VAL A 150 9.85 -4.75 -16.67
CA VAL A 150 9.27 -5.02 -17.99
C VAL A 150 7.79 -4.63 -18.03
N ARG A 151 7.02 -4.95 -16.96
CA ARG A 151 5.61 -4.54 -16.84
C ARG A 151 5.46 -3.02 -16.81
N SER A 152 6.29 -2.32 -16.05
CA SER A 152 6.29 -0.86 -15.94
C SER A 152 6.55 -0.21 -17.31
N ASP A 153 7.58 -0.66 -18.02
CA ASP A 153 7.95 -0.13 -19.34
C ASP A 153 6.85 -0.36 -20.38
N TYR A 154 6.23 -1.54 -20.35
CA TYR A 154 5.10 -1.87 -21.21
C TYR A 154 3.91 -0.94 -20.96
N MET A 155 3.54 -0.74 -19.69
CA MET A 155 2.43 0.13 -19.30
C MET A 155 2.66 1.59 -19.74
N GLN A 156 3.90 2.07 -19.64
CA GLN A 156 4.23 3.46 -20.00
C GLN A 156 4.28 3.70 -21.52
N HIS A 157 4.87 2.78 -22.30
CA HIS A 157 5.21 3.07 -23.71
C HIS A 157 4.35 2.33 -24.74
N SER A 158 3.77 1.18 -24.38
CA SER A 158 3.13 0.26 -25.34
C SER A 158 1.66 -0.02 -25.07
N ALA A 159 1.19 0.09 -23.82
CA ALA A 159 -0.19 -0.27 -23.46
C ALA A 159 -1.25 0.52 -24.26
N ARG A 160 -1.00 1.79 -24.60
CA ARG A 160 -1.90 2.61 -25.42
C ARG A 160 -1.96 2.23 -26.90
N ARG A 161 -1.03 1.39 -27.39
CA ARG A 161 -0.90 0.99 -28.80
C ARG A 161 -1.39 -0.44 -29.06
N VAL A 162 -1.89 -1.10 -28.02
CA VAL A 162 -2.30 -2.51 -28.05
C VAL A 162 -3.82 -2.55 -28.12
N SER A 163 -4.38 -3.42 -28.98
CA SER A 163 -5.83 -3.54 -29.12
C SER A 163 -6.49 -4.03 -27.83
N ASP A 164 -7.74 -3.65 -27.60
CA ASP A 164 -8.48 -3.97 -26.37
C ASP A 164 -8.50 -5.47 -26.05
N GLY A 165 -8.63 -6.33 -27.07
CA GLY A 165 -8.59 -7.79 -26.90
C GLY A 165 -7.21 -8.33 -26.46
N MET A 166 -6.12 -7.71 -26.92
CA MET A 166 -4.75 -8.06 -26.53
C MET A 166 -4.41 -7.46 -25.16
N ALA A 167 -4.93 -6.28 -24.83
CA ALA A 167 -4.82 -5.70 -23.49
C ALA A 167 -5.56 -6.55 -22.44
N LEU A 168 -6.75 -7.06 -22.78
CA LEU A 168 -7.51 -7.98 -21.94
C LEU A 168 -6.79 -9.33 -21.80
N GLN A 169 -6.26 -9.90 -22.87
CA GLN A 169 -5.43 -11.11 -22.79
C GLN A 169 -4.18 -10.89 -21.94
N LEU A 170 -3.44 -9.81 -22.11
CA LEU A 170 -2.25 -9.51 -21.31
C LEU A 170 -2.58 -9.21 -19.83
N GLY A 171 -3.77 -8.64 -19.56
CA GLY A 171 -4.30 -8.46 -18.22
C GLY A 171 -4.77 -9.76 -17.56
N CYS A 172 -5.41 -10.66 -18.32
CA CYS A 172 -5.87 -11.97 -17.85
C CYS A 172 -4.74 -13.02 -17.78
N LEU A 173 -3.65 -12.83 -18.54
CA LEU A 173 -2.51 -13.74 -18.63
C LEU A 173 -1.36 -13.40 -17.69
N GLU A 174 -1.51 -12.54 -16.67
CA GLU A 174 -0.43 -12.11 -15.74
C GLU A 174 0.62 -13.23 -15.48
N ILE A 175 1.66 -13.30 -16.34
CA ILE A 175 2.72 -14.31 -16.36
C ILE A 175 2.40 -15.64 -17.10
N ARG A 176 2.46 -15.64 -18.44
CA ARG A 176 3.09 -16.75 -19.20
C ARG A 176 3.56 -16.34 -20.61
N TYR A 177 4.61 -15.51 -20.72
CA TYR A 177 5.73 -15.65 -21.68
C TYR A 177 6.61 -14.37 -21.75
N PRO A 178 7.87 -14.41 -21.28
CA PRO A 178 8.83 -13.31 -21.42
C PRO A 178 9.39 -13.09 -22.84
N LYS A 179 9.21 -14.05 -23.78
CA LYS A 179 9.91 -14.02 -25.08
C LYS A 179 9.53 -12.86 -25.98
N ASN A 180 8.32 -12.28 -25.85
CA ASN A 180 7.85 -11.20 -26.74
C ASN A 180 8.21 -9.79 -26.23
N ILE A 181 8.56 -9.63 -24.94
CA ILE A 181 8.84 -8.31 -24.35
C ILE A 181 10.35 -8.00 -24.30
N LEU A 182 11.20 -9.00 -24.51
CA LEU A 182 12.64 -8.84 -24.74
C LEU A 182 12.91 -8.30 -26.15
N LYS A 183 12.40 -7.10 -26.45
CA LYS A 183 12.82 -6.38 -27.65
C LYS A 183 14.24 -5.88 -27.41
N ASP A 184 15.16 -6.53 -28.10
CA ASP A 184 16.43 -5.98 -28.58
C ASP A 184 16.41 -4.44 -28.65
N LYS A 185 17.39 -3.75 -28.04
CA LYS A 185 17.46 -2.28 -28.09
C LYS A 185 17.90 -1.85 -29.49
N VAL A 186 17.07 -1.02 -30.13
CA VAL A 186 17.30 -0.50 -31.49
C VAL A 186 17.88 0.91 -31.39
N PHE A 187 18.98 1.16 -32.10
CA PHE A 187 19.67 2.43 -32.19
C PHE A 187 19.77 2.85 -33.67
N PRO A 188 19.03 3.87 -34.10
CA PRO A 188 19.24 4.51 -35.40
C PRO A 188 20.62 5.19 -35.41
N CYS A 189 21.46 4.86 -36.39
CA CYS A 189 22.83 5.37 -36.48
C CYS A 189 23.37 5.31 -37.90
N GLU A 190 24.55 5.88 -38.13
CA GLU A 190 25.24 5.88 -39.41
C GLU A 190 26.56 5.11 -39.32
N LEU A 191 26.76 4.12 -40.20
CA LEU A 191 28.04 3.42 -40.32
C LEU A 191 28.97 4.20 -41.24
N VAL A 192 30.14 4.58 -40.72
CA VAL A 192 31.14 5.40 -41.42
C VAL A 192 32.36 4.55 -41.77
N GLN A 193 32.50 4.19 -43.05
CA GLN A 193 33.66 3.46 -43.60
C GLN A 193 34.07 4.03 -44.98
N GLY A 194 34.45 5.31 -45.01
CA GLY A 194 34.75 6.05 -46.25
C GLY A 194 33.51 6.63 -46.96
N TRP A 195 32.33 6.15 -46.59
CA TRP A 195 30.99 6.62 -46.97
C TRP A 195 30.06 6.39 -45.78
N SER A 196 28.96 7.15 -45.67
CA SER A 196 27.97 7.01 -44.58
C SER A 196 26.74 6.22 -45.03
N VAL A 197 26.31 5.25 -44.23
CA VAL A 197 25.07 4.47 -44.46
C VAL A 197 24.22 4.46 -43.19
N SER A 198 22.99 4.96 -43.26
CA SER A 198 22.03 4.92 -42.15
C SER A 198 21.50 3.51 -41.92
N VAL A 199 21.56 3.04 -40.68
CA VAL A 199 21.15 1.69 -40.26
C VAL A 199 20.48 1.71 -38.88
N ASP A 200 19.60 0.74 -38.66
CA ASP A 200 19.10 0.40 -37.32
C ASP A 200 19.97 -0.70 -36.72
N LEU A 201 20.82 -0.34 -35.74
CA LEU A 201 21.60 -1.31 -34.98
C LEU A 201 20.79 -1.88 -33.82
N VAL A 202 20.85 -3.19 -33.67
CA VAL A 202 20.22 -3.97 -32.61
C VAL A 202 21.30 -4.48 -31.68
N ILE A 203 21.25 -4.12 -30.41
CA ILE A 203 22.18 -4.58 -29.37
C ILE A 203 21.39 -5.34 -28.30
N GLY A 204 21.80 -6.57 -28.01
CA GLY A 204 21.12 -7.44 -27.05
C GLY A 204 21.91 -8.70 -26.71
N PRO A 205 21.30 -9.66 -25.96
CA PRO A 205 21.99 -10.87 -25.47
C PRO A 205 22.47 -11.82 -26.58
N LYS A 206 21.99 -11.63 -27.80
CA LYS A 206 22.38 -12.39 -29.00
C LYS A 206 23.50 -11.69 -29.80
N GLY A 207 24.11 -10.63 -29.25
CA GLY A 207 25.13 -9.81 -29.89
C GLY A 207 24.57 -8.61 -30.68
N ILE A 208 25.44 -7.95 -31.43
CA ILE A 208 25.15 -6.77 -32.25
C ILE A 208 24.69 -7.21 -33.65
N ARG A 209 23.54 -6.72 -34.11
CA ARG A 209 22.94 -7.05 -35.42
C ARG A 209 22.45 -5.79 -36.13
N GLN A 210 22.37 -5.82 -37.45
CA GLN A 210 21.65 -4.82 -38.23
C GLN A 210 20.21 -5.30 -38.47
N ARG A 211 19.24 -4.40 -38.34
CA ARG A 211 17.83 -4.70 -38.66
C ARG A 211 17.62 -4.58 -40.18
N THR A 212 17.47 -5.73 -40.86
CA THR A 212 17.06 -5.80 -42.27
C THR A 212 15.71 -6.51 -42.39
N ASP A 213 14.94 -6.14 -43.40
CA ASP A 213 13.65 -6.69 -43.82
C ASP A 213 13.74 -8.16 -44.32
N LYS A 214 14.95 -8.67 -44.59
CA LYS A 214 15.23 -10.09 -44.86
C LYS A 214 16.42 -10.57 -44.03
N SER A 215 16.19 -11.60 -43.20
CA SER A 215 17.16 -12.40 -42.41
C SER A 215 18.46 -11.72 -41.96
N SER A 216 18.51 -11.31 -40.68
CA SER A 216 19.69 -10.69 -40.05
C SER A 216 20.86 -11.69 -39.88
N VAL A 217 22.03 -11.37 -40.45
CA VAL A 217 23.29 -12.09 -40.18
C VAL A 217 23.77 -11.79 -38.75
N VAL A 218 23.97 -12.85 -37.94
CA VAL A 218 24.55 -12.74 -36.59
C VAL A 218 26.07 -12.68 -36.72
N ARG A 219 26.70 -11.57 -36.31
CA ARG A 219 28.15 -11.50 -36.13
C ARG A 219 28.47 -11.50 -34.64
N ARG A 220 29.04 -12.61 -34.14
CA ARG A 220 29.72 -12.63 -32.83
C ARG A 220 31.07 -11.94 -33.01
N THR A 221 31.30 -10.86 -32.26
CA THR A 221 32.58 -10.13 -32.30
C THR A 221 32.97 -9.70 -30.89
N SER A 222 34.12 -10.18 -30.42
CA SER A 222 34.86 -9.55 -29.32
C SER A 222 35.29 -8.16 -29.79
N THR A 223 35.02 -7.11 -28.99
CA THR A 223 35.10 -5.71 -29.44
C THR A 223 35.86 -4.83 -28.45
N HIS A 224 36.68 -3.91 -28.96
CA HIS A 224 37.17 -2.74 -28.20
C HIS A 224 36.35 -1.52 -28.62
N VAL A 225 35.96 -0.66 -27.68
CA VAL A 225 35.07 0.49 -27.91
C VAL A 225 35.76 1.79 -27.49
N CYS A 226 35.76 2.81 -28.35
CA CYS A 226 36.40 4.11 -28.04
C CYS A 226 35.53 5.29 -28.50
N LEU A 227 35.45 6.34 -27.68
CA LEU A 227 34.87 7.63 -28.06
C LEU A 227 35.87 8.48 -28.83
N THR A 228 35.39 9.13 -29.89
CA THR A 228 36.09 10.26 -30.52
C THR A 228 35.32 11.55 -30.25
N HIS A 229 35.99 12.69 -30.20
CA HIS A 229 35.47 13.99 -29.73
C HIS A 229 34.27 14.58 -30.53
N HIS A 230 33.71 13.87 -31.52
CA HIS A 230 32.69 14.38 -32.45
C HIS A 230 31.45 13.50 -32.59
N LEU A 231 30.76 13.14 -31.49
CA LEU A 231 29.50 12.36 -31.50
C LEU A 231 29.61 10.98 -32.18
N THR A 232 30.83 10.52 -32.40
CA THR A 232 31.18 9.32 -33.17
C THR A 232 31.83 8.30 -32.23
N CYS A 233 31.22 7.12 -32.16
CA CYS A 233 31.71 5.96 -31.44
C CYS A 233 32.47 5.05 -32.41
N SER A 234 33.73 4.74 -32.13
CA SER A 234 34.51 3.79 -32.93
C SER A 234 34.51 2.42 -32.25
N LEU A 235 33.99 1.42 -32.97
CA LEU A 235 33.95 0.02 -32.56
C LEU A 235 35.02 -0.76 -33.34
N LYS A 236 36.05 -1.24 -32.64
CA LYS A 236 37.03 -2.18 -33.22
C LYS A 236 36.57 -3.60 -33.01
N THR A 237 36.12 -4.26 -34.07
CA THR A 237 35.77 -5.69 -34.06
C THR A 237 36.98 -6.54 -34.45
N HIS A 238 37.23 -7.63 -33.72
CA HIS A 238 38.22 -8.63 -34.13
C HIS A 238 37.51 -9.71 -34.94
N THR A 239 37.60 -9.67 -36.27
CA THR A 239 37.20 -10.77 -37.16
C THR A 239 38.44 -11.58 -37.57
N GLN A 240 38.32 -12.90 -37.77
CA GLN A 240 39.40 -13.76 -38.27
C GLN A 240 39.96 -13.33 -39.65
N ILE A 241 39.36 -12.33 -40.29
CA ILE A 241 39.79 -11.73 -41.55
C ILE A 241 39.88 -10.21 -41.32
N LYS A 242 41.12 -9.69 -41.24
CA LYS A 242 41.56 -8.28 -41.10
C LYS A 242 40.74 -7.35 -40.18
N ALA A 243 41.36 -6.92 -39.08
CA ALA A 243 40.85 -5.90 -38.16
C ALA A 243 40.73 -4.52 -38.83
N ARG A 244 39.52 -4.12 -39.23
CA ARG A 244 39.22 -2.73 -39.59
C ARG A 244 38.24 -2.14 -38.56
N PRO A 245 38.52 -0.97 -37.96
CA PRO A 245 37.57 -0.28 -37.08
C PRO A 245 36.29 0.06 -37.84
N LEU A 246 35.14 -0.17 -37.22
CA LEU A 246 33.83 0.29 -37.65
C LEU A 246 33.51 1.57 -36.88
N SER A 247 33.40 2.71 -37.58
CA SER A 247 32.97 3.95 -36.94
C SER A 247 31.45 4.10 -37.06
N ILE A 248 30.80 4.47 -35.96
CA ILE A 248 29.35 4.64 -35.84
C ILE A 248 29.11 6.10 -35.44
N SER A 249 28.36 6.83 -36.26
CA SER A 249 27.87 8.17 -35.95
C SER A 249 26.45 8.08 -35.39
N THR A 250 26.17 8.86 -34.35
CA THR A 250 24.88 8.86 -33.64
C THR A 250 24.30 10.27 -33.56
N ALA A 251 22.99 10.38 -33.36
CA ALA A 251 22.30 11.67 -33.31
C ALA A 251 22.70 12.55 -32.10
N SER A 252 23.26 11.98 -31.03
CA SER A 252 23.72 12.74 -29.87
C SER A 252 24.82 12.01 -29.09
N LEU A 253 25.60 12.76 -28.30
CA LEU A 253 26.64 12.21 -27.44
C LEU A 253 26.05 11.24 -26.42
N ALA A 254 24.87 11.55 -25.88
CA ALA A 254 24.15 10.69 -24.96
C ALA A 254 23.82 9.32 -25.58
N ILE A 255 23.42 9.29 -26.86
CA ILE A 255 23.16 8.02 -27.57
C ILE A 255 24.45 7.23 -27.75
N ALA A 256 25.54 7.88 -28.16
CA ALA A 256 26.86 7.22 -28.25
C ALA A 256 27.28 6.62 -26.90
N GLU A 257 27.16 7.37 -25.80
CA GLU A 257 27.50 6.91 -24.45
C GLU A 257 26.64 5.74 -23.98
N ASN A 258 25.33 5.83 -24.19
CA ASN A 258 24.38 4.77 -23.88
C ASN A 258 24.62 3.48 -24.68
N MET A 259 25.08 3.60 -25.93
CA MET A 259 25.45 2.46 -26.78
C MET A 259 26.73 1.80 -26.29
N MET A 260 27.75 2.58 -25.94
CA MET A 260 29.02 2.03 -25.45
C MET A 260 28.87 1.34 -24.09
N ASP A 261 28.15 1.95 -23.15
CA ASP A 261 27.87 1.32 -21.85
C ASP A 261 27.19 -0.04 -22.05
N LEU A 262 26.22 -0.11 -22.97
CA LEU A 262 25.52 -1.35 -23.29
C LEU A 262 26.44 -2.41 -23.88
N ILE A 263 27.31 -2.04 -24.83
CA ILE A 263 28.29 -2.97 -25.43
C ILE A 263 29.29 -3.43 -24.37
N ASP A 264 29.85 -2.50 -23.61
CA ASP A 264 30.84 -2.80 -22.56
C ASP A 264 30.25 -3.76 -21.53
N GLY A 265 29.03 -3.50 -21.03
CA GLY A 265 28.42 -4.38 -20.04
C GLY A 265 28.00 -5.75 -20.57
N TYR A 266 27.59 -5.88 -21.83
CA TYR A 266 27.42 -7.21 -22.43
C TYR A 266 28.75 -7.96 -22.55
N CYS A 267 29.83 -7.28 -22.90
CA CYS A 267 31.16 -7.90 -22.94
C CYS A 267 31.65 -8.32 -21.55
N ARG A 268 31.45 -7.50 -20.51
CA ARG A 268 31.74 -7.86 -19.11
C ARG A 268 30.96 -9.09 -18.67
N LEU A 269 29.67 -9.15 -19.02
CA LEU A 269 28.77 -10.26 -18.68
C LEU A 269 29.11 -11.57 -19.41
N GLU A 270 29.61 -11.51 -20.65
CA GLU A 270 30.03 -12.71 -21.41
C GLU A 270 31.36 -13.29 -20.95
N HIS A 271 32.33 -12.45 -20.60
CA HIS A 271 33.70 -12.88 -20.29
C HIS A 271 33.98 -13.01 -18.79
N GLY A 272 33.04 -12.62 -17.93
CA GLY A 272 33.23 -12.60 -16.47
C GLY A 272 34.34 -11.66 -16.02
N ASN A 273 34.66 -10.63 -16.83
CA ASN A 273 35.75 -9.69 -16.57
C ASN A 273 35.16 -8.34 -16.14
N GLU A 274 35.66 -7.78 -15.04
CA GLU A 274 35.23 -6.49 -14.51
C GLU A 274 35.87 -5.27 -15.20
N ALA A 275 36.93 -5.50 -16.00
CA ALA A 275 37.64 -4.44 -16.70
C ALA A 275 36.79 -3.84 -17.83
N THR A 276 36.76 -2.51 -17.91
CA THR A 276 36.07 -1.79 -18.99
C THR A 276 36.90 -1.83 -20.28
N LEU A 277 36.21 -1.98 -21.40
CA LEU A 277 36.76 -1.91 -22.76
C LEU A 277 36.68 -0.49 -23.33
N ILE A 278 36.11 0.47 -22.57
CA ILE A 278 35.97 1.87 -22.96
C ILE A 278 37.28 2.61 -22.71
N VAL A 279 37.95 3.04 -23.78
CA VAL A 279 39.12 3.93 -23.70
C VAL A 279 38.65 5.39 -23.67
N ARG A 280 38.97 6.12 -22.59
CA ARG A 280 38.72 7.56 -22.47
C ARG A 280 40.00 8.34 -22.74
N HIS A 281 39.98 9.25 -23.71
CA HIS A 281 41.08 10.20 -23.89
C HIS A 281 41.10 11.17 -22.70
N LYS A 282 42.19 11.19 -21.92
CA LYS A 282 42.44 12.26 -20.94
C LYS A 282 42.82 13.52 -21.72
N ASP A 283 41.90 14.47 -21.83
CA ASP A 283 42.23 15.77 -22.39
C ASP A 283 43.29 16.45 -21.54
N ARG A 284 44.41 16.77 -22.18
CA ARG A 284 45.35 17.80 -21.74
C ARG A 284 44.69 19.15 -22.03
N GLU A 285 43.88 19.68 -21.13
CA GLU A 285 43.60 21.11 -21.09
C GLU A 285 44.06 21.72 -19.77
N SER A 286 45.15 22.46 -19.91
CA SER A 286 45.80 23.31 -18.95
C SER A 286 44.96 24.52 -18.56
N ARG A 287 44.95 24.83 -17.25
CA ARG A 287 45.06 26.18 -16.68
C ARG A 287 44.20 27.29 -17.33
N ILE A 288 42.93 27.39 -16.96
CA ILE A 288 42.29 28.70 -16.75
C ILE A 288 41.41 28.60 -15.50
N SER A 289 42.03 28.80 -14.33
CA SER A 289 41.33 29.05 -13.07
C SER A 289 40.94 30.53 -13.01
N LEU A 290 39.65 30.84 -12.93
CA LEU A 290 39.16 32.14 -12.45
C LEU A 290 39.28 32.19 -10.91
N PRO A 291 39.55 33.36 -10.30
CA PRO A 291 39.76 33.47 -8.87
C PRO A 291 38.45 33.27 -8.09
N PRO A 292 38.49 32.69 -6.88
CA PRO A 292 37.31 32.48 -6.05
C PRO A 292 36.83 33.80 -5.43
N LEU A 293 35.52 34.05 -5.51
CA LEU A 293 34.86 35.11 -4.74
C LEU A 293 34.75 34.69 -3.25
N PRO A 294 34.91 35.64 -2.30
CA PRO A 294 34.95 35.32 -0.88
C PRO A 294 33.56 35.04 -0.31
N ASN A 295 33.30 33.79 0.10
CA ASN A 295 32.20 33.47 0.99
C ASN A 295 32.60 33.81 2.43
N ARG A 296 31.82 34.71 3.05
CA ARG A 296 31.95 35.05 4.47
C ARG A 296 31.70 33.80 5.33
N LEU A 297 32.72 33.46 6.11
CA LEU A 297 32.67 32.53 7.23
C LEU A 297 31.63 32.99 8.26
N PHE A 298 30.76 32.08 8.68
CA PHE A 298 30.31 32.00 10.07
C PHE A 298 30.90 30.72 10.66
N ASP A 299 31.59 30.93 11.77
CA ASP A 299 32.55 30.08 12.45
C ASP A 299 31.87 28.86 13.10
N ILE A 300 32.22 27.64 12.67
CA ILE A 300 31.82 26.37 13.29
C ILE A 300 33.03 25.79 14.02
N SER A 301 33.55 26.54 14.98
CA SER A 301 34.63 26.09 15.87
C SER A 301 34.15 25.80 17.30
N PHE A 302 32.84 25.58 17.50
CA PHE A 302 32.28 25.31 18.84
C PHE A 302 31.65 23.92 19.06
N PHE A 303 31.66 23.02 18.06
CA PHE A 303 30.94 21.72 18.17
C PHE A 303 31.81 20.46 18.24
N CYS A 304 33.14 20.57 18.32
CA CYS A 304 34.04 19.41 18.23
C CYS A 304 34.40 18.69 19.55
N SER A 305 33.66 18.85 20.64
CA SER A 305 34.02 18.20 21.91
C SER A 305 32.84 17.58 22.64
N LEU A 306 32.25 16.51 22.11
CA LEU A 306 31.52 15.46 22.87
C LEU A 306 30.89 14.45 21.90
N TYR A 307 31.65 13.60 21.20
CA TYR A 307 31.13 12.33 20.65
C TYR A 307 32.27 11.37 20.27
N GLU A 308 33.23 11.18 21.16
CA GLU A 308 34.03 9.95 21.20
C GLU A 308 33.46 9.08 22.31
N PHE A 309 32.63 8.10 21.96
CA PHE A 309 32.51 6.77 22.57
C PHE A 309 31.20 6.12 22.08
N PHE A 310 31.32 5.24 21.09
CA PHE A 310 30.66 3.93 20.95
C PHE A 310 30.79 3.48 19.49
N THR A 311 31.85 2.73 19.21
CA THR A 311 32.07 1.99 17.96
C THR A 311 31.23 0.73 17.96
N GLY A 312 30.50 0.46 16.86
CA GLY A 312 29.98 -0.87 16.54
C GLY A 312 28.76 -0.85 15.63
N SER A 313 29.00 -1.12 14.33
CA SER A 313 28.04 -1.45 13.25
C SER A 313 27.74 -0.31 12.25
N ASP A 314 28.28 -0.48 11.04
CA ASP A 314 28.08 0.36 9.84
C ASP A 314 26.70 0.17 9.17
N ILE A 315 25.61 0.39 9.92
CA ILE A 315 24.26 0.44 9.38
C ILE A 315 23.50 1.57 10.10
N TYR A 316 23.16 2.62 9.35
CA TYR A 316 22.59 3.92 9.77
C TYR A 316 23.63 5.00 10.14
N ALA A 317 24.11 5.72 9.12
CA ALA A 317 24.25 7.16 9.28
C ALA A 317 22.88 7.77 8.98
N GLU A 318 22.07 7.99 10.02
CA GLU A 318 20.96 8.93 9.93
C GLU A 318 21.54 10.25 9.43
N ILE A 319 21.08 10.69 8.26
CA ILE A 319 21.22 12.09 7.87
C ILE A 319 20.27 12.80 8.83
N PRO A 320 20.75 13.69 9.72
CA PRO A 320 19.84 14.56 10.43
C PRO A 320 19.16 15.37 9.34
N GLU A 321 17.86 15.13 9.14
CA GLU A 321 17.03 16.17 8.55
C GLU A 321 17.28 17.38 9.44
N TYR A 322 17.87 18.43 8.87
CA TYR A 322 17.97 19.72 9.49
C TYR A 322 16.56 20.11 9.90
N SER A 323 16.23 19.83 11.16
CA SER A 323 15.22 20.56 11.87
C SER A 323 15.76 21.98 11.89
N PRO A 324 15.13 22.97 11.21
CA PRO A 324 15.39 24.33 11.59
C PRO A 324 15.12 24.39 13.10
N VAL A 325 16.12 24.82 13.86
CA VAL A 325 15.99 25.02 15.30
C VAL A 325 14.83 25.99 15.53
N GLN A 326 13.66 25.42 15.77
CA GLN A 326 12.52 25.99 16.49
C GLN A 326 11.99 24.91 17.45
N THR A 327 12.89 24.27 18.19
CA THR A 327 12.54 23.44 19.34
C THR A 327 12.23 24.34 20.53
N SER A 328 11.03 24.90 20.61
CA SER A 328 10.54 25.40 21.93
C SER A 328 9.04 25.62 22.09
N LYS A 329 8.19 25.64 21.05
CA LYS A 329 6.78 26.02 21.27
C LYS A 329 5.88 24.91 21.86
N PHE A 330 6.13 23.63 21.53
CA PHE A 330 5.23 22.53 21.90
C PHE A 330 5.86 21.46 22.81
N SER A 331 7.15 21.54 23.11
CA SER A 331 7.78 20.60 24.06
C SER A 331 7.35 20.96 25.49
N ILE A 332 6.80 19.99 26.21
CA ILE A 332 6.35 20.11 27.60
C ILE A 332 7.18 19.15 28.46
N SER A 333 7.46 19.55 29.70
CA SER A 333 8.13 18.67 30.65
C SER A 333 7.13 17.78 31.38
N ARG A 334 7.47 16.49 31.59
CA ARG A 334 6.59 15.53 32.27
C ARG A 334 6.14 16.01 33.66
N LYS A 335 7.02 16.70 34.39
CA LYS A 335 6.75 17.30 35.72
C LYS A 335 5.66 18.38 35.72
N ASP A 336 5.37 18.97 34.56
CA ASP A 336 4.33 19.98 34.40
C ASP A 336 2.94 19.35 34.19
N ILE A 337 2.87 18.02 34.05
CA ILE A 337 1.63 17.25 33.89
C ILE A 337 1.35 16.44 35.15
N VAL A 338 0.14 16.59 35.67
CA VAL A 338 -0.43 15.66 36.65
C VAL A 338 -1.39 14.73 35.89
N LEU A 339 -1.00 13.46 35.74
CA LEU A 339 -1.82 12.45 35.09
C LEU A 339 -2.96 12.00 36.01
N GLY A 340 -4.16 11.84 35.46
CA GLY A 340 -5.35 11.41 36.18
C GLY A 340 -5.79 9.99 35.80
N ARG A 341 -7.10 9.77 35.71
CA ARG A 341 -7.73 8.50 35.37
C ARG A 341 -7.69 8.21 33.88
N ILE A 342 -7.82 6.94 33.52
CA ILE A 342 -8.00 6.50 32.13
C ILE A 342 -9.38 6.93 31.64
N LEU A 343 -9.42 7.59 30.48
CA LEU A 343 -10.62 7.97 29.74
C LEU A 343 -10.98 6.93 28.67
N GLY A 344 -9.98 6.26 28.11
CA GLY A 344 -10.18 5.24 27.08
C GLY A 344 -8.86 4.60 26.63
N GLU A 345 -8.97 3.61 25.76
CA GLU A 345 -7.83 2.90 25.18
C GLU A 345 -7.85 3.05 23.66
N GLY A 346 -6.74 3.55 23.10
CA GLY A 346 -6.50 3.66 21.68
C GLY A 346 -5.51 2.63 21.17
N PHE A 347 -5.24 2.65 19.86
CA PHE A 347 -4.36 1.67 19.20
C PHE A 347 -2.93 1.60 19.79
N PHE A 348 -2.38 2.74 20.21
CA PHE A 348 -1.01 2.85 20.73
C PHE A 348 -0.90 2.76 22.25
N GLY A 349 -2.02 2.86 22.96
CA GLY A 349 -2.04 2.94 24.41
C GLY A 349 -3.24 3.69 24.97
N GLU A 350 -3.15 4.06 26.24
CA GLU A 350 -4.26 4.67 26.98
C GLU A 350 -4.31 6.19 26.81
N VAL A 351 -5.53 6.72 26.84
CA VAL A 351 -5.81 8.15 26.97
C VAL A 351 -6.25 8.43 28.40
N HIS A 352 -5.58 9.36 29.05
CA HIS A 352 -5.88 9.79 30.43
C HIS A 352 -6.42 11.22 30.46
N ASP A 353 -7.17 11.59 31.49
CA ASP A 353 -7.29 12.99 31.86
C ASP A 353 -6.04 13.46 32.61
N GLY A 354 -5.90 14.77 32.76
CA GLY A 354 -4.78 15.34 33.48
C GLY A 354 -4.87 16.85 33.61
N ILE A 355 -3.92 17.41 34.35
CA ILE A 355 -3.78 18.85 34.56
C ILE A 355 -2.39 19.27 34.09
N TYR A 356 -2.35 20.15 33.10
CA TYR A 356 -1.13 20.83 32.67
C TYR A 356 -0.95 22.14 33.43
N LYS A 357 0.22 22.31 34.02
CA LYS A 357 0.67 23.55 34.66
C LYS A 357 1.56 24.32 33.68
N SER A 358 1.00 25.37 33.08
CA SER A 358 1.75 26.26 32.19
C SER A 358 2.90 26.94 32.94
N LYS A 359 3.94 27.37 32.20
CA LYS A 359 5.05 28.19 32.74
C LYS A 359 4.57 29.49 33.41
N LYS A 360 3.36 29.97 33.05
CA LYS A 360 2.71 31.14 33.68
C LYS A 360 1.93 30.80 34.97
N GLY A 361 1.91 29.54 35.39
CA GLY A 361 1.17 29.07 36.57
C GLY A 361 -0.30 28.71 36.31
N GLU A 362 -0.79 28.89 35.09
CA GLU A 362 -2.16 28.52 34.70
C GLU A 362 -2.35 27.00 34.71
N ARG A 363 -3.50 26.53 35.21
CA ARG A 363 -3.88 25.12 35.20
C ARG A 363 -4.89 24.87 34.09
N VAL A 364 -4.55 23.95 33.18
CA VAL A 364 -5.38 23.58 32.03
C VAL A 364 -5.72 22.11 32.13
N ASN A 365 -7.00 21.76 31.95
CA ASN A 365 -7.42 20.36 31.86
C ASN A 365 -7.01 19.80 30.50
N VAL A 366 -6.34 18.64 30.51
CA VAL A 366 -5.74 18.05 29.32
C VAL A 366 -6.09 16.57 29.19
N ALA A 367 -6.15 16.10 27.94
CA ALA A 367 -6.16 14.69 27.62
C ALA A 367 -4.73 14.26 27.25
N VAL A 368 -4.25 13.17 27.84
CA VAL A 368 -2.88 12.68 27.65
C VAL A 368 -2.93 11.30 27.00
N LYS A 369 -2.53 11.23 25.73
CA LYS A 369 -2.38 9.96 25.01
C LYS A 369 -0.99 9.41 25.30
N THR A 370 -0.93 8.16 25.75
CA THR A 370 0.31 7.48 26.14
C THR A 370 0.67 6.40 25.12
N CYS A 371 1.97 6.19 24.90
CA CYS A 371 2.48 5.11 24.06
C CYS A 371 2.93 3.94 24.95
N LYS A 372 2.25 2.79 24.87
CA LYS A 372 2.58 1.58 25.66
C LYS A 372 3.82 0.85 25.12
N ASP A 373 4.03 0.88 23.80
CA ASP A 373 5.14 0.24 23.09
C ASP A 373 6.07 1.31 22.51
N CYS A 374 7.27 1.43 23.08
CA CYS A 374 8.27 2.43 22.70
C CYS A 374 9.26 1.93 21.62
N SER A 375 8.93 0.85 20.89
CA SER A 375 9.71 0.45 19.72
C SER A 375 9.73 1.58 18.67
N ALA A 376 10.85 1.73 17.96
CA ALA A 376 11.09 2.86 17.06
C ALA A 376 9.96 3.04 16.02
N ASP A 377 9.50 1.94 15.40
CA ASP A 377 8.43 1.96 14.40
C ASP A 377 7.07 2.41 14.97
N VAL A 378 6.77 2.07 16.22
CA VAL A 378 5.53 2.42 16.90
C VAL A 378 5.59 3.87 17.36
N LYS A 379 6.72 4.29 17.94
CA LYS A 379 7.00 5.66 18.36
C LYS A 379 6.94 6.64 17.18
N GLU A 380 7.49 6.29 16.02
CA GLU A 380 7.41 7.11 14.80
C GLU A 380 5.94 7.32 14.36
N LYS A 381 5.15 6.24 14.30
CA LYS A 381 3.73 6.31 13.94
C LYS A 381 2.94 7.12 14.96
N PHE A 382 3.22 6.94 16.25
CA PHE A 382 2.59 7.70 17.33
C PHE A 382 2.92 9.20 17.20
N MET A 383 4.19 9.54 16.99
CA MET A 383 4.63 10.92 16.78
C MET A 383 4.08 11.56 15.51
N SER A 384 3.79 10.77 14.46
CA SER A 384 3.20 11.28 13.22
C SER A 384 1.86 12.00 13.44
N GLU A 385 1.05 11.52 14.39
CA GLU A 385 -0.21 12.16 14.79
C GLU A 385 0.02 13.55 15.38
N ALA A 386 0.97 13.66 16.31
CA ALA A 386 1.33 14.94 16.94
C ALA A 386 1.90 15.94 15.93
N LEU A 387 2.73 15.48 14.99
CA LEU A 387 3.30 16.31 13.93
C LEU A 387 2.24 16.85 12.95
N ILE A 388 1.20 16.06 12.67
CA ILE A 388 0.03 16.53 11.90
C ILE A 388 -0.69 17.60 12.70
N MET A 389 -1.08 17.31 13.95
CA MET A 389 -1.85 18.22 14.79
C MET A 389 -1.13 19.55 15.05
N LYS A 390 0.21 19.56 15.09
CA LYS A 390 1.03 20.77 15.24
C LYS A 390 0.76 21.82 14.15
N LYS A 391 0.33 21.41 12.95
CA LYS A 391 0.06 22.27 11.80
C LYS A 391 -1.42 22.65 11.64
N LEU A 392 -2.30 22.10 12.47
CA LEU A 392 -3.75 22.32 12.38
C LEU A 392 -4.19 23.35 13.41
N ASP A 393 -4.89 24.39 12.95
CA ASP A 393 -5.50 25.39 13.81
C ASP A 393 -6.89 25.76 13.29
N HIS A 394 -7.93 25.21 13.92
CA HIS A 394 -9.32 25.42 13.51
C HIS A 394 -10.26 25.26 14.72
N PRO A 395 -11.32 26.09 14.85
CA PRO A 395 -12.23 26.05 16.01
C PRO A 395 -12.93 24.70 16.21
N HIS A 396 -13.12 23.93 15.15
CA HIS A 396 -13.75 22.60 15.17
C HIS A 396 -12.75 21.44 14.99
N ILE A 397 -11.47 21.66 15.30
CA ILE A 397 -10.44 20.61 15.38
C ILE A 397 -9.88 20.54 16.81
N VAL A 398 -9.58 19.33 17.28
CA VAL A 398 -8.93 19.12 18.59
C VAL A 398 -7.54 19.75 18.58
N ARG A 399 -7.29 20.61 19.57
CA ARG A 399 -6.04 21.37 19.68
C ARG A 399 -4.96 20.58 20.42
N LEU A 400 -3.76 20.54 19.82
CA LEU A 400 -2.54 20.07 20.49
C LEU A 400 -2.06 21.12 21.51
N ILE A 401 -1.82 20.69 22.74
CA ILE A 401 -1.22 21.53 23.79
C ILE A 401 0.29 21.36 23.79
N GLY A 402 0.77 20.12 23.66
CA GLY A 402 2.20 19.85 23.48
C GLY A 402 2.55 18.37 23.49
N ILE A 403 3.85 18.10 23.47
CA ILE A 403 4.43 16.76 23.34
C ILE A 403 5.50 16.60 24.41
N ILE A 404 5.49 15.45 25.08
CA ILE A 404 6.58 14.99 25.95
C ILE A 404 7.34 13.93 25.16
N GLU A 405 8.53 14.28 24.69
CA GLU A 405 9.35 13.44 23.81
C GLU A 405 10.18 12.39 24.57
N GLU A 406 10.36 12.59 25.88
CA GLU A 406 10.99 11.64 26.80
C GLU A 406 10.16 10.36 26.91
N ASP A 407 10.80 9.19 26.91
CA ASP A 407 10.08 7.92 27.03
C ASP A 407 9.47 7.74 28.45
N PRO A 408 8.22 7.24 28.55
CA PRO A 408 7.30 6.95 27.45
C PRO A 408 6.69 8.24 26.84
N VAL A 409 6.71 8.35 25.51
CA VAL A 409 6.23 9.54 24.78
C VAL A 409 4.76 9.83 25.06
N TRP A 410 4.40 11.08 25.37
CA TRP A 410 3.02 11.53 25.56
C TRP A 410 2.62 12.64 24.59
N ILE A 411 1.38 12.57 24.09
CA ILE A 411 0.73 13.62 23.31
C ILE A 411 -0.33 14.27 24.21
N VAL A 412 -0.18 15.57 24.46
CA VAL A 412 -1.04 16.34 25.37
C VAL A 412 -1.98 17.21 24.54
N MET A 413 -3.28 17.00 24.70
CA MET A 413 -4.36 17.65 23.96
C MET A 413 -5.34 18.33 24.90
N GLU A 414 -6.16 19.22 24.38
CA GLU A 414 -7.27 19.80 25.15
C GLU A 414 -8.30 18.75 25.56
N LEU A 415 -8.73 18.78 26.83
CA LEU A 415 -9.76 17.88 27.36
C LEU A 415 -11.16 18.44 27.14
N TYR A 416 -12.06 17.63 26.58
CA TYR A 416 -13.46 18.01 26.37
C TYR A 416 -14.38 17.24 27.30
N GLN A 417 -15.13 17.97 28.12
CA GLN A 417 -15.85 17.43 29.27
C GLN A 417 -17.02 16.49 28.93
N PHE A 418 -17.59 16.62 27.72
CA PHE A 418 -18.72 15.79 27.29
C PHE A 418 -18.28 14.55 26.50
N GLY A 419 -16.98 14.36 26.29
CA GLY A 419 -16.43 13.16 25.67
C GLY A 419 -16.82 12.99 24.20
N GLU A 420 -16.97 11.73 23.80
CA GLU A 420 -17.26 11.29 22.43
C GLU A 420 -18.70 11.63 22.00
N LEU A 421 -18.87 12.16 20.78
CA LEU A 421 -20.17 12.53 20.22
C LEU A 421 -21.11 11.32 20.10
N GLY A 422 -20.61 10.14 19.73
CA GLY A 422 -21.43 8.93 19.63
C GLY A 422 -22.18 8.61 20.93
N ILE A 423 -21.44 8.56 22.05
CA ILE A 423 -21.99 8.35 23.40
C ILE A 423 -22.93 9.50 23.78
N TYR A 424 -22.52 10.75 23.54
CA TYR A 424 -23.30 11.92 23.87
C TYR A 424 -24.67 11.96 23.16
N LEU A 425 -24.73 11.56 21.88
CA LEU A 425 -25.97 11.45 21.11
C LEU A 425 -26.92 10.41 21.71
N MET A 426 -26.39 9.25 22.10
CA MET A 426 -27.19 8.18 22.69
C MET A 426 -27.77 8.59 24.05
N GLU A 427 -26.96 9.21 24.91
CA GLU A 427 -27.37 9.64 26.26
C GLU A 427 -28.33 10.84 26.25
N ASN A 428 -28.24 11.70 25.23
CA ASN A 428 -29.03 12.93 25.13
C ASN A 428 -30.08 12.91 24.02
N LYS A 429 -30.44 11.72 23.50
CA LYS A 429 -31.37 11.55 22.38
C LYS A 429 -32.69 12.32 22.52
N HIS A 430 -33.22 12.43 23.74
CA HIS A 430 -34.48 13.13 24.01
C HIS A 430 -34.33 14.66 24.22
N LYS A 431 -33.10 15.15 24.38
CA LYS A 431 -32.80 16.57 24.63
C LYS A 431 -32.29 17.29 23.39
N LEU A 432 -31.72 16.56 22.43
CA LEU A 432 -31.12 17.14 21.24
C LEU A 432 -32.17 17.43 20.18
N SER A 433 -32.22 18.68 19.72
CA SER A 433 -33.07 19.07 18.61
C SER A 433 -32.43 18.75 17.25
N THR A 434 -33.25 18.62 16.22
CA THR A 434 -32.82 18.49 14.82
C THR A 434 -31.87 19.63 14.43
N VAL A 435 -32.16 20.87 14.84
CA VAL A 435 -31.31 22.04 14.58
C VAL A 435 -29.91 21.85 15.17
N THR A 436 -29.81 21.35 16.41
CA THR A 436 -28.53 21.09 17.07
C THR A 436 -27.74 19.98 16.37
N MET A 437 -28.42 18.91 15.94
CA MET A 437 -27.78 17.83 15.19
C MET A 437 -27.23 18.32 13.84
N ILE A 438 -27.97 19.17 13.13
CA ILE A 438 -27.50 19.79 11.87
C ILE A 438 -26.34 20.75 12.13
N LEU A 439 -26.35 21.48 13.25
CA LEU A 439 -25.24 22.33 13.66
C LEU A 439 -23.95 21.50 13.82
N TYR A 440 -24.01 20.31 14.42
CA TYR A 440 -22.85 19.42 14.51
C TYR A 440 -22.33 19.01 13.12
N CYS A 441 -23.21 18.62 12.21
CA CYS A 441 -22.85 18.32 10.82
C CYS A 441 -22.14 19.52 10.15
N LEU A 442 -22.69 20.73 10.31
CA LEU A 442 -22.10 21.96 9.77
C LEU A 442 -20.70 22.23 10.36
N GLN A 443 -20.52 22.07 11.67
CA GLN A 443 -19.23 22.29 12.33
C GLN A 443 -18.15 21.30 11.88
N ILE A 444 -18.51 20.02 11.76
CA ILE A 444 -17.63 18.98 11.23
C ILE A 444 -17.29 19.28 9.75
N SER A 445 -18.26 19.69 8.94
CA SER A 445 -18.02 20.06 7.53
C SER A 445 -17.02 21.22 7.38
N LYS A 446 -17.07 22.21 8.29
CA LYS A 446 -16.10 23.32 8.31
C LYS A 446 -14.70 22.83 8.63
N ALA A 447 -14.55 21.91 9.60
CA ALA A 447 -13.27 21.28 9.89
C ALA A 447 -12.73 20.49 8.69
N LEU A 448 -13.59 19.75 7.99
CA LEU A 448 -13.20 18.97 6.82
C LEU A 448 -12.86 19.83 5.60
N ALA A 449 -13.57 20.95 5.39
CA ALA A 449 -13.21 21.94 4.37
C ALA A 449 -11.83 22.56 4.65
N TYR A 450 -11.50 22.81 5.92
CA TYR A 450 -10.16 23.25 6.31
C TYR A 450 -9.10 22.17 6.00
N LEU A 451 -9.37 20.90 6.31
CA LEU A 451 -8.46 19.80 5.99
C LEU A 451 -8.25 19.63 4.47
N GLU A 452 -9.33 19.72 3.69
CA GLU A 452 -9.28 19.70 2.22
C GLU A 452 -8.39 20.82 1.68
N GLY A 453 -8.52 22.05 2.20
CA GLY A 453 -7.71 23.20 1.80
C GLY A 453 -6.21 23.09 2.12
N VAL A 454 -5.83 22.22 3.07
CA VAL A 454 -4.42 21.90 3.36
C VAL A 454 -3.98 20.56 2.77
N ASN A 455 -4.75 20.02 1.81
CA ASN A 455 -4.53 18.73 1.14
C ASN A 455 -4.37 17.55 2.13
N MET A 456 -5.14 17.55 3.21
CA MET A 456 -5.16 16.49 4.22
C MET A 456 -6.39 15.62 4.08
N VAL A 457 -6.19 14.29 4.11
CA VAL A 457 -7.29 13.32 4.18
C VAL A 457 -7.29 12.65 5.54
N HIS A 458 -8.45 12.68 6.20
CA HIS A 458 -8.67 12.19 7.55
C HIS A 458 -8.70 10.66 7.61
N ARG A 459 -9.42 10.01 6.68
CA ARG A 459 -9.52 8.55 6.48
C ARG A 459 -10.30 7.75 7.52
N ASP A 460 -10.73 8.38 8.60
CA ASP A 460 -11.55 7.77 9.65
C ASP A 460 -12.58 8.75 10.23
N ILE A 461 -13.45 9.27 9.39
CA ILE A 461 -14.51 10.21 9.81
C ILE A 461 -15.70 9.40 10.32
N ALA A 462 -16.00 9.55 11.61
CA ALA A 462 -17.12 8.91 12.29
C ALA A 462 -17.40 9.64 13.62
N VAL A 463 -18.59 9.48 14.20
CA VAL A 463 -18.93 10.13 15.47
C VAL A 463 -18.02 9.72 16.64
N ARG A 464 -17.38 8.55 16.56
CA ARG A 464 -16.38 8.09 17.54
C ARG A 464 -15.10 8.94 17.61
N ASN A 465 -14.82 9.66 16.52
CA ASN A 465 -13.63 10.50 16.40
C ASN A 465 -14.00 11.99 16.51
N VAL A 466 -15.21 12.30 16.98
CA VAL A 466 -15.69 13.66 17.22
C VAL A 466 -15.95 13.84 18.71
N LEU A 467 -15.44 14.93 19.29
CA LEU A 467 -15.58 15.26 20.70
C LEU A 467 -16.53 16.44 20.89
N VAL A 468 -17.31 16.41 21.97
CA VAL A 468 -18.26 17.47 22.33
C VAL A 468 -17.59 18.44 23.30
N ALA A 469 -17.27 19.64 22.81
CA ALA A 469 -16.66 20.69 23.63
C ALA A 469 -17.70 21.41 24.49
N LYS A 470 -18.86 21.70 23.90
CA LYS A 470 -20.04 22.31 24.54
C LYS A 470 -21.31 21.72 23.91
N PRO A 471 -22.50 21.87 24.52
CA PRO A 471 -23.76 21.40 23.93
C PRO A 471 -24.06 21.96 22.52
N ASP A 472 -23.40 23.03 22.12
CA ASP A 472 -23.50 23.69 20.82
C ASP A 472 -22.18 23.65 20.03
N CYS A 473 -21.18 22.88 20.45
CA CYS A 473 -19.85 22.88 19.85
C CYS A 473 -19.19 21.49 19.85
N VAL A 474 -18.89 20.98 18.65
CA VAL A 474 -18.14 19.75 18.42
C VAL A 474 -16.79 20.02 17.75
N LYS A 475 -15.86 19.08 17.94
CA LYS A 475 -14.50 19.14 17.39
C LYS A 475 -14.06 17.78 16.85
N LEU A 476 -13.52 17.76 15.64
CA LEU A 476 -12.95 16.59 15.00
C LEU A 476 -11.57 16.26 15.59
N GLY A 477 -11.34 15.00 15.92
CA GLY A 477 -10.10 14.47 16.47
C GLY A 477 -9.68 13.14 15.83
N ASP A 478 -8.67 12.52 16.44
CA ASP A 478 -8.01 11.28 15.98
C ASP A 478 -7.39 11.34 14.57
N PHE A 479 -6.18 11.89 14.51
CA PHE A 479 -5.40 12.03 13.29
C PHE A 479 -4.43 10.85 13.05
N GLY A 480 -4.58 9.75 13.79
CA GLY A 480 -3.65 8.61 13.74
C GLY A 480 -3.57 7.93 12.36
N LEU A 481 -4.63 8.05 11.56
CA LEU A 481 -4.71 7.53 10.18
C LEU A 481 -4.57 8.61 9.11
N SER A 482 -4.55 9.89 9.47
CA SER A 482 -4.59 11.02 8.55
C SER A 482 -3.25 11.21 7.83
N ARG A 483 -3.29 11.69 6.58
CA ARG A 483 -2.09 11.90 5.74
C ARG A 483 -2.30 13.07 4.76
N TYR A 484 -1.23 13.79 4.44
CA TYR A 484 -1.20 14.76 3.34
C TYR A 484 -1.19 14.03 1.99
N ILE A 485 -1.87 14.58 0.98
CA ILE A 485 -1.87 14.08 -0.40
C ILE A 485 -1.00 14.98 -1.27
N GLU A 486 -0.08 14.37 -2.03
CA GLU A 486 0.64 15.03 -3.14
C GLU A 486 -0.18 14.88 -4.44
N GLU A 487 -0.23 15.91 -5.29
CA GLU A 487 -1.28 16.18 -6.30
C GLU A 487 -1.56 15.11 -7.37
N GLU A 488 -0.80 13.99 -7.46
CA GLU A 488 -1.01 12.96 -8.49
C GLU A 488 -1.17 11.51 -8.00
N GLU A 489 -1.07 11.21 -6.70
CA GLU A 489 -1.12 9.82 -6.21
C GLU A 489 -2.27 9.52 -5.24
N TYR A 490 -2.98 8.43 -5.52
CA TYR A 490 -3.96 7.86 -4.60
C TYR A 490 -3.28 6.85 -3.66
N TYR A 491 -3.47 7.03 -2.36
CA TYR A 491 -2.84 6.19 -1.33
C TYR A 491 -3.42 4.75 -1.30
N LYS A 492 -2.61 3.76 -0.90
CA LYS A 492 -3.04 2.37 -0.58
C LYS A 492 -2.61 1.97 0.83
N ALA A 493 -3.57 1.74 1.74
CA ALA A 493 -3.31 1.40 3.14
C ALA A 493 -2.82 -0.03 3.41
N SER A 494 -2.09 -0.22 4.52
CA SER A 494 -1.73 -1.53 5.10
C SER A 494 -2.91 -2.26 5.77
N VAL A 495 -2.77 -3.58 6.02
CA VAL A 495 -3.82 -4.56 6.42
C VAL A 495 -4.27 -4.46 7.90
N SER A 496 -4.52 -3.27 8.44
CA SER A 496 -5.10 -3.13 9.79
C SER A 496 -6.64 -3.33 9.78
N ARG A 497 -7.27 -3.49 10.96
CA ARG A 497 -8.74 -3.50 11.12
C ARG A 497 -9.29 -2.19 10.57
N LEU A 498 -10.12 -2.24 9.52
CA LEU A 498 -10.65 -1.04 8.86
C LEU A 498 -12.13 -0.84 9.21
N PRO A 499 -12.61 0.41 9.26
CA PRO A 499 -14.01 0.72 9.54
C PRO A 499 -14.88 0.52 8.29
N ILE A 500 -14.99 -0.72 7.81
CA ILE A 500 -15.60 -1.06 6.51
C ILE A 500 -16.97 -0.41 6.30
N LYS A 501 -17.83 -0.37 7.34
CA LYS A 501 -19.19 0.19 7.25
C LYS A 501 -19.25 1.71 7.02
N TRP A 502 -18.14 2.43 7.24
CA TRP A 502 -18.00 3.87 7.00
C TRP A 502 -17.30 4.18 5.68
N MET A 503 -16.51 3.23 5.15
CA MET A 503 -15.62 3.48 4.03
C MET A 503 -16.35 3.61 2.70
N ALA A 504 -15.79 4.43 1.82
CA ALA A 504 -16.22 4.53 0.43
C ALA A 504 -15.90 3.24 -0.36
N PRO A 505 -16.67 2.89 -1.41
CA PRO A 505 -16.45 1.68 -2.20
C PRO A 505 -15.03 1.57 -2.76
N GLU A 506 -14.45 2.68 -3.26
CA GLU A 506 -13.09 2.71 -3.77
C GLU A 506 -12.02 2.50 -2.67
N SER A 507 -12.32 2.90 -1.44
CA SER A 507 -11.46 2.67 -0.28
C SER A 507 -11.53 1.21 0.19
N ILE A 508 -12.70 0.56 0.07
CA ILE A 508 -12.87 -0.86 0.38
C ILE A 508 -12.15 -1.72 -0.67
N ASN A 509 -12.45 -1.51 -1.94
CA ASN A 509 -11.98 -2.34 -3.06
C ASN A 509 -10.50 -2.10 -3.39
N PHE A 510 -10.06 -0.83 -3.44
CA PHE A 510 -8.74 -0.48 -3.99
C PHE A 510 -7.82 0.17 -2.97
N ARG A 511 -8.28 0.32 -1.72
CA ARG A 511 -7.59 1.02 -0.63
C ARG A 511 -7.29 2.48 -0.94
N ARG A 512 -8.02 3.07 -1.88
CA ARG A 512 -7.89 4.46 -2.33
C ARG A 512 -8.54 5.41 -1.33
N PHE A 513 -7.76 6.34 -0.78
CA PHE A 513 -8.24 7.40 0.10
C PHE A 513 -7.95 8.77 -0.54
N THR A 514 -8.96 9.63 -0.57
CA THR A 514 -8.97 10.98 -1.18
C THR A 514 -9.97 11.88 -0.45
N SER A 515 -9.98 13.18 -0.71
CA SER A 515 -11.02 14.08 -0.17
C SER A 515 -12.44 13.58 -0.51
N ALA A 516 -12.64 13.00 -1.70
CA ALA A 516 -13.92 12.42 -2.10
C ALA A 516 -14.31 11.17 -1.28
N SER A 517 -13.36 10.36 -0.80
CA SER A 517 -13.68 9.26 0.11
C SER A 517 -14.01 9.75 1.51
N ASP A 518 -13.41 10.88 1.94
CA ASP A 518 -13.78 11.55 3.19
C ASP A 518 -15.19 12.15 3.11
N VAL A 519 -15.61 12.68 1.95
CA VAL A 519 -17.00 13.13 1.72
C VAL A 519 -18.00 12.00 1.93
N TRP A 520 -17.68 10.79 1.46
CA TRP A 520 -18.52 9.60 1.71
C TRP A 520 -18.61 9.28 3.21
N MET A 521 -17.47 9.21 3.90
CA MET A 521 -17.41 8.93 5.34
C MET A 521 -18.14 10.01 6.15
N PHE A 522 -18.02 11.27 5.74
CA PHE A 522 -18.75 12.38 6.33
C PHE A 522 -20.27 12.22 6.20
N ALA A 523 -20.77 11.74 5.07
CA ALA A 523 -22.21 11.46 4.94
C ALA A 523 -22.67 10.28 5.82
N VAL A 524 -21.84 9.26 6.02
CA VAL A 524 -22.10 8.22 7.04
C VAL A 524 -22.12 8.85 8.44
N CYS A 525 -21.19 9.75 8.75
CA CYS A 525 -21.16 10.47 10.03
C CYS A 525 -22.40 11.37 10.23
N MET A 526 -22.87 12.07 9.18
CA MET A 526 -24.14 12.82 9.25
C MET A 526 -25.32 11.89 9.54
N TRP A 527 -25.34 10.69 8.93
CA TRP A 527 -26.37 9.68 9.21
C TRP A 527 -26.31 9.16 10.65
N GLU A 528 -25.11 8.91 11.19
CA GLU A 528 -24.92 8.55 12.60
C GLU A 528 -25.47 9.63 13.53
N ILE A 529 -25.18 10.90 13.25
CA ILE A 529 -25.70 12.04 14.02
C ILE A 529 -27.23 12.06 14.00
N MET A 530 -27.84 12.03 12.82
CA MET A 530 -29.29 12.13 12.66
C MET A 530 -30.07 10.88 13.10
N SER A 531 -29.40 9.73 13.24
CA SER A 531 -29.99 8.50 13.79
C SER A 531 -29.87 8.42 15.32
N GLY A 532 -29.17 9.37 15.96
CA GLY A 532 -28.93 9.38 17.39
C GLY A 532 -27.83 8.40 17.82
N GLY A 533 -26.79 8.25 17.00
CA GLY A 533 -25.61 7.40 17.28
C GLY A 533 -25.78 5.93 16.90
N GLN A 534 -26.70 5.60 15.98
CA GLN A 534 -26.82 4.20 15.52
C GLN A 534 -25.61 3.78 14.69
N GLN A 535 -25.25 2.50 14.79
CA GLN A 535 -24.22 1.93 13.92
C GLN A 535 -24.73 1.84 12.46
N PRO A 536 -23.97 2.34 11.48
CA PRO A 536 -24.33 2.20 10.06
C PRO A 536 -24.33 0.72 9.67
N PHE A 537 -25.31 0.31 8.86
CA PHE A 537 -25.46 -1.08 8.39
C PHE A 537 -25.37 -2.11 9.54
N PHE A 538 -26.00 -1.84 10.69
CA PHE A 538 -25.95 -2.75 11.85
C PHE A 538 -26.46 -4.16 11.51
N TRP A 539 -27.34 -4.29 10.52
CA TRP A 539 -27.90 -5.54 10.02
C TRP A 539 -26.97 -6.32 9.06
N LEU A 540 -25.83 -5.76 8.66
CA LEU A 540 -24.87 -6.39 7.76
C LEU A 540 -23.56 -6.75 8.48
N GLU A 541 -22.95 -7.85 8.04
CA GLU A 541 -21.55 -8.12 8.33
C GLU A 541 -20.62 -7.31 7.41
N ASN A 542 -19.40 -7.02 7.85
CA ASN A 542 -18.45 -6.21 7.07
C ASN A 542 -18.19 -6.75 5.65
N LYS A 543 -18.19 -8.07 5.47
CA LYS A 543 -17.92 -8.73 4.18
C LYS A 543 -19.04 -8.48 3.15
N ASP A 544 -20.26 -8.23 3.60
CA ASP A 544 -21.44 -8.11 2.74
C ASP A 544 -21.73 -6.67 2.33
N VAL A 545 -21.15 -5.69 3.05
CA VAL A 545 -21.38 -4.26 2.82
C VAL A 545 -21.06 -3.86 1.38
N ILE A 546 -19.94 -4.30 0.82
CA ILE A 546 -19.53 -3.90 -0.53
C ILE A 546 -20.52 -4.35 -1.60
N ASN A 547 -20.98 -5.61 -1.51
CA ASN A 547 -21.96 -6.16 -2.46
C ASN A 547 -23.28 -5.39 -2.43
N GLN A 548 -23.73 -4.98 -1.23
CA GLN A 548 -24.94 -4.17 -1.08
C GLN A 548 -24.76 -2.76 -1.66
N LEU A 549 -23.60 -2.12 -1.42
CA LEU A 549 -23.30 -0.81 -1.99
C LEU A 549 -23.24 -0.82 -3.52
N GLU A 550 -22.68 -1.87 -4.11
CA GLU A 550 -22.60 -2.09 -5.56
C GLU A 550 -23.98 -2.33 -6.19
N GLN A 551 -24.92 -2.91 -5.44
CA GLN A 551 -26.33 -3.04 -5.84
C GLN A 551 -27.14 -1.74 -5.68
N GLY A 552 -26.50 -0.65 -5.26
CA GLY A 552 -27.15 0.66 -5.07
C GLY A 552 -27.83 0.83 -3.71
N VAL A 553 -27.71 -0.14 -2.79
CA VAL A 553 -28.25 0.00 -1.43
C VAL A 553 -27.49 1.10 -0.69
N ARG A 554 -28.23 1.95 0.01
CA ARG A 554 -27.72 3.04 0.85
C ARG A 554 -28.41 3.03 2.21
N LEU A 555 -27.85 3.74 3.19
CA LEU A 555 -28.45 3.86 4.52
C LEU A 555 -29.83 4.55 4.41
N PRO A 556 -30.87 4.04 5.10
CA PRO A 556 -32.22 4.59 5.02
C PRO A 556 -32.31 5.97 5.69
N LYS A 557 -33.26 6.81 5.27
CA LYS A 557 -33.47 8.13 5.88
C LYS A 557 -33.85 7.99 7.36
N PRO A 558 -33.11 8.61 8.30
CA PRO A 558 -33.54 8.66 9.70
C PRO A 558 -34.88 9.41 9.86
N GLU A 559 -35.63 9.05 10.89
CA GLU A 559 -37.00 9.55 11.11
C GLU A 559 -37.04 11.08 11.21
N GLN A 560 -36.21 11.67 12.08
CA GLN A 560 -36.12 13.11 12.32
C GLN A 560 -35.24 13.87 11.31
N CYS A 561 -34.75 13.20 10.26
CA CYS A 561 -33.87 13.82 9.27
C CYS A 561 -34.69 14.60 8.21
N PRO A 562 -34.42 15.92 8.03
CA PRO A 562 -35.03 16.70 6.97
C PRO A 562 -34.75 16.13 5.58
N PRO A 563 -35.72 16.12 4.65
CA PRO A 563 -35.52 15.59 3.30
C PRO A 563 -34.38 16.27 2.53
N THR A 564 -34.19 17.58 2.74
CA THR A 564 -33.11 18.37 2.12
C THR A 564 -31.73 17.90 2.58
N LEU A 565 -31.57 17.60 3.88
CA LEU A 565 -30.34 17.06 4.43
C LEU A 565 -30.07 15.64 3.90
N TYR A 566 -31.09 14.77 3.86
CA TYR A 566 -30.92 13.41 3.34
C TYR A 566 -30.59 13.40 1.85
N SER A 567 -31.17 14.30 1.05
CA SER A 567 -30.79 14.49 -0.36
C SER A 567 -29.31 14.90 -0.51
N LEU A 568 -28.77 15.70 0.42
CA LEU A 568 -27.35 16.01 0.45
C LEU A 568 -26.49 14.78 0.79
N MET A 569 -26.93 13.96 1.76
CA MET A 569 -26.25 12.68 2.10
C MET A 569 -26.19 11.74 0.90
N THR A 570 -27.29 11.57 0.15
CA THR A 570 -27.34 10.66 -1.00
C THR A 570 -26.43 11.13 -2.14
N ARG A 571 -26.28 12.44 -2.35
CA ARG A 571 -25.27 12.99 -3.29
C ARG A 571 -23.84 12.68 -2.86
N CYS A 572 -23.55 12.71 -1.56
CA CYS A 572 -22.25 12.30 -1.03
C CYS A 572 -21.98 10.81 -1.20
N TRP A 573 -23.02 9.97 -1.26
CA TRP A 573 -22.94 8.53 -1.53
C TRP A 573 -23.06 8.16 -3.01
N ALA A 574 -22.81 9.12 -3.92
CA ALA A 574 -22.58 8.81 -5.32
C ALA A 574 -21.45 7.78 -5.44
N TYR A 575 -21.69 6.73 -6.23
CA TYR A 575 -20.73 5.63 -6.36
C TYR A 575 -19.41 6.14 -6.97
N SER A 576 -19.52 6.96 -8.03
CA SER A 576 -18.40 7.66 -8.64
C SER A 576 -17.87 8.76 -7.69
N PRO A 577 -16.58 8.76 -7.31
CA PRO A 577 -16.04 9.78 -6.41
C PRO A 577 -16.11 11.20 -6.97
N ARG A 578 -16.10 11.36 -8.29
CA ARG A 578 -16.11 12.68 -8.97
C ARG A 578 -17.47 13.37 -8.95
N GLU A 579 -18.54 12.64 -8.66
CA GLU A 579 -19.91 13.17 -8.59
C GLU A 579 -20.26 13.70 -7.19
N ARG A 580 -19.40 13.41 -6.21
CA ARG A 580 -19.58 13.84 -4.82
C ARG A 580 -19.24 15.34 -4.71
N PRO A 581 -20.01 16.12 -3.95
CA PRO A 581 -19.72 17.54 -3.73
C PRO A 581 -18.42 17.72 -2.93
N SER A 582 -17.75 18.86 -3.13
CA SER A 582 -16.61 19.27 -2.29
C SER A 582 -17.05 19.66 -0.87
N PHE A 583 -16.13 19.70 0.09
CA PHE A 583 -16.48 20.17 1.43
C PHE A 583 -16.86 21.65 1.45
N ALA A 584 -16.26 22.48 0.58
CA ALA A 584 -16.66 23.88 0.42
C ALA A 584 -18.14 24.02 0.02
N GLU A 585 -18.61 23.20 -0.92
CA GLU A 585 -20.04 23.14 -1.30
C GLU A 585 -20.92 22.65 -0.15
N LEU A 586 -20.47 21.61 0.57
CA LEU A 586 -21.21 21.05 1.70
C LEU A 586 -21.41 22.05 2.83
N VAL A 587 -20.39 22.86 3.15
CA VAL A 587 -20.50 23.92 4.17
C VAL A 587 -21.62 24.92 3.80
N CYS A 588 -21.68 25.34 2.53
CA CYS A 588 -22.71 26.27 2.07
C CYS A 588 -24.11 25.63 2.20
N LYS A 589 -24.28 24.42 1.68
CA LYS A 589 -25.58 23.72 1.70
C LYS A 589 -26.06 23.37 3.11
N LEU A 590 -25.16 22.94 3.99
CA LEU A 590 -25.49 22.67 5.40
C LEU A 590 -25.84 23.95 6.15
N SER A 591 -25.21 25.08 5.82
CA SER A 591 -25.57 26.37 6.40
C SER A 591 -27.00 26.79 6.01
N ASP A 592 -27.38 26.62 4.74
CA ASP A 592 -28.73 26.90 4.26
C ASP A 592 -29.77 26.01 4.97
N VAL A 593 -29.51 24.70 5.04
CA VAL A 593 -30.38 23.74 5.72
C VAL A 593 -30.50 24.06 7.21
N HIS A 594 -29.40 24.38 7.89
CA HIS A 594 -29.41 24.77 9.30
C HIS A 594 -30.26 26.01 9.55
N ASN A 595 -30.13 27.05 8.71
CA ASN A 595 -30.91 28.28 8.86
C ASN A 595 -32.40 28.03 8.64
N MET A 596 -32.75 27.23 7.63
CA MET A 596 -34.13 26.85 7.35
C MET A 596 -34.78 26.10 8.53
N GLU A 597 -34.12 25.08 9.07
CA GLU A 597 -34.65 24.31 10.19
C GLU A 597 -34.72 25.14 11.48
N LYS A 598 -33.78 26.08 11.67
CA LYS A 598 -33.82 27.02 12.79
C LYS A 598 -35.04 27.95 12.71
N GLU A 599 -35.41 28.41 11.51
CA GLU A 599 -36.62 29.21 11.32
C GLU A 599 -37.88 28.40 11.61
N VAL A 600 -37.94 27.15 11.13
CA VAL A 600 -39.05 26.21 11.41
C VAL A 600 -39.21 26.00 12.92
N GLU A 601 -38.13 25.73 13.64
CA GLU A 601 -38.18 25.51 15.10
C GLU A 601 -38.68 26.76 15.87
N VAL A 602 -38.28 27.96 15.43
CA VAL A 602 -38.77 29.23 16.01
C VAL A 602 -40.25 29.44 15.72
N GLU A 603 -40.73 29.11 14.53
CA GLU A 603 -42.15 29.20 14.17
C GLU A 603 -43.01 28.21 14.97
N GLU A 604 -42.56 26.97 15.14
CA GLU A 604 -43.23 25.97 15.97
C GLU A 604 -43.34 26.43 17.43
N MET A 605 -42.28 27.02 17.99
CA MET A 605 -42.31 27.60 19.33
C MET A 605 -43.34 28.73 19.42
N ARG A 606 -43.36 29.66 18.44
CA ARG A 606 -44.34 30.76 18.39
C ARG A 606 -45.78 30.24 18.25
N GLY A 607 -45.98 29.19 17.46
CA GLY A 607 -47.27 28.51 17.30
C GLY A 607 -47.78 27.92 18.60
N ARG A 608 -46.92 27.22 19.36
CA ARG A 608 -47.26 26.69 20.69
C ARG A 608 -47.64 27.78 21.68
N THR A 609 -46.94 28.92 21.68
CA THR A 609 -47.28 30.08 22.53
C THR A 609 -48.63 30.69 22.18
N ARG A 610 -49.02 30.71 20.90
CA ARG A 610 -50.34 31.19 20.45
C ARG A 610 -51.46 30.22 20.81
N SER A 611 -51.24 28.91 20.70
CA SER A 611 -52.24 27.88 21.04
C SER A 611 -52.56 27.81 22.53
N ILE A 612 -51.67 28.27 23.41
CA ILE A 612 -51.90 28.31 24.87
C ILE A 612 -52.81 29.50 25.27
N ASN A 613 -52.98 30.52 24.42
CA ASN A 613 -53.71 31.76 24.73
C ASN A 613 -55.11 31.87 24.11
N ILE A 614 -55.74 30.78 23.65
CA ILE A 614 -57.07 30.84 23.05
C ILE A 614 -58.15 30.50 24.09
N SER A 615 -58.81 31.54 24.62
CA SER A 615 -60.17 31.46 25.16
C SER A 615 -61.18 31.52 24.02
N PRO A 616 -62.39 30.91 24.15
CA PRO A 616 -63.26 30.68 23.01
C PRO A 616 -64.10 31.92 22.72
N PHE A 617 -63.68 32.78 21.79
CA PHE A 617 -64.62 33.67 21.10
C PHE A 617 -64.21 33.89 19.64
N THR A 618 -65.24 33.92 18.82
CA THR A 618 -65.33 33.96 17.36
C THR A 618 -64.56 35.11 16.70
N ASP A 619 -63.76 34.85 15.66
CA ASP A 619 -63.82 35.56 14.37
C ASP A 619 -62.82 35.07 13.29
N ALA A 620 -63.32 35.09 12.04
CA ALA A 620 -62.73 35.03 10.69
C ALA A 620 -61.50 34.14 10.36
N PRO A 621 -61.48 33.47 9.17
CA PRO A 621 -60.35 32.65 8.74
C PRO A 621 -59.11 33.52 8.46
N PRO A 622 -57.89 33.12 8.87
CA PRO A 622 -56.71 33.94 8.67
C PRO A 622 -56.33 33.99 7.19
N LYS A 623 -55.93 35.17 6.72
CA LYS A 623 -55.36 35.40 5.38
C LYS A 623 -54.18 34.46 5.15
N VAL A 624 -54.13 33.91 3.92
CA VAL A 624 -53.06 33.03 3.44
C VAL A 624 -51.71 33.71 3.65
N SER A 625 -50.82 33.05 4.39
CA SER A 625 -49.48 33.56 4.71
C SER A 625 -48.69 33.82 3.42
N VAL A 626 -48.07 35.00 3.35
CA VAL A 626 -47.17 35.47 2.28
C VAL A 626 -46.01 34.49 2.02
N PHE A 627 -45.76 33.56 2.95
CA PHE A 627 -44.74 32.51 2.86
C PHE A 627 -45.01 31.44 1.79
N SER A 628 -46.29 31.13 1.49
CA SER A 628 -46.62 30.15 0.44
C SER A 628 -46.24 30.64 -0.96
N LEU A 629 -46.29 31.97 -1.18
CA LEU A 629 -45.89 32.61 -2.41
C LEU A 629 -44.35 32.70 -2.55
N PHE A 630 -43.61 32.84 -1.44
CA PHE A 630 -42.14 32.82 -1.46
C PHE A 630 -41.57 31.41 -1.74
N PHE A 631 -42.21 30.37 -1.19
CA PHE A 631 -41.79 28.97 -1.40
C PHE A 631 -41.98 28.53 -2.86
N LEU A 632 -43.09 28.94 -3.50
CA LEU A 632 -43.34 28.72 -4.93
C LEU A 632 -42.44 29.59 -5.83
N TYR A 633 -42.17 30.84 -5.45
CA TYR A 633 -41.35 31.77 -6.23
C TYR A 633 -39.86 31.37 -6.25
N TRP A 634 -39.33 30.76 -5.18
CA TRP A 634 -37.93 30.31 -5.15
C TRP A 634 -37.72 28.94 -5.82
N TYR A 635 -38.66 27.99 -5.66
CA TYR A 635 -38.58 26.67 -6.32
C TYR A 635 -38.63 26.77 -7.85
N SER A 636 -39.34 27.77 -8.38
CA SER A 636 -39.38 28.08 -9.81
C SER A 636 -38.07 28.66 -10.35
N ARG A 637 -37.17 29.20 -9.50
CA ARG A 637 -36.02 30.01 -9.92
C ARG A 637 -34.67 29.28 -9.92
N THR A 638 -34.60 28.05 -9.39
CA THR A 638 -33.37 27.21 -9.43
C THR A 638 -33.29 26.31 -10.67
N GLY A 639 -33.98 26.66 -11.75
CA GLY A 639 -33.82 26.03 -13.07
C GLY A 639 -32.40 26.19 -13.58
N ILE A 640 -31.64 25.09 -13.60
CA ILE A 640 -30.34 24.98 -14.26
C ILE A 640 -30.59 24.88 -15.77
N TYR A 641 -30.31 25.96 -16.49
CA TYR A 641 -29.95 25.91 -17.92
C TYR A 641 -28.95 27.03 -18.23
N HIS A 642 -27.72 26.66 -18.58
CA HIS A 642 -27.19 27.07 -19.88
C HIS A 642 -26.14 26.09 -20.41
N SER A 643 -26.36 25.71 -21.65
CA SER A 643 -25.58 24.87 -22.55
C SER A 643 -24.58 25.69 -23.38
N GLN A 644 -23.59 24.99 -23.98
CA GLN A 644 -23.12 25.14 -25.36
C GLN A 644 -22.23 23.90 -25.68
N SER A 645 -22.72 22.85 -26.36
CA SER A 645 -22.99 22.66 -27.80
C SER A 645 -21.81 22.04 -28.57
N PHE A 646 -21.91 20.76 -28.94
CA PHE A 646 -21.75 20.28 -30.33
C PHE A 646 -22.33 18.86 -30.47
N SER A 647 -23.07 18.65 -31.55
CA SER A 647 -24.02 17.56 -31.83
C SER A 647 -23.45 16.53 -32.80
N VAL A 648 -23.70 15.22 -32.59
CA VAL A 648 -23.89 14.20 -33.66
C VAL A 648 -24.83 13.08 -33.18
N HIS A 649 -26.12 13.26 -33.47
CA HIS A 649 -27.05 12.36 -34.17
C HIS A 649 -27.06 10.79 -34.06
N LEU A 650 -28.31 10.29 -33.94
CA LEU A 650 -28.94 8.96 -34.18
C LEU A 650 -28.95 7.95 -33.01
N HIS A 651 -30.04 7.26 -32.62
CA HIS A 651 -31.39 7.11 -33.18
C HIS A 651 -32.43 6.71 -32.09
N SER A 652 -33.64 7.25 -32.29
CA SER A 652 -34.93 7.14 -31.60
C SER A 652 -35.42 5.73 -31.16
N SER A 653 -36.10 5.63 -30.02
CA SER A 653 -37.58 5.45 -29.98
C SER A 653 -38.17 5.40 -28.56
N PHE A 654 -39.37 5.98 -28.41
CA PHE A 654 -40.27 5.96 -27.24
C PHE A 654 -40.15 7.09 -26.19
N VAL A 655 -40.49 8.33 -26.60
CA VAL A 655 -40.96 9.38 -25.66
C VAL A 655 -42.48 9.47 -25.77
N LYS A 656 -43.20 8.99 -24.75
CA LYS A 656 -44.61 9.36 -24.55
C LYS A 656 -44.64 10.71 -23.82
N SER A 657 -45.24 11.68 -24.47
CA SER A 657 -45.50 13.03 -23.98
C SER A 657 -46.25 13.02 -22.64
N PHE A 658 -45.62 13.52 -21.58
CA PHE A 658 -46.30 13.89 -20.34
C PHE A 658 -46.97 15.26 -20.55
N LEU A 659 -48.30 15.29 -20.53
CA LEU A 659 -49.08 16.51 -20.34
C LEU A 659 -49.05 16.86 -18.85
N GLU A 660 -48.58 18.06 -18.50
CA GLU A 660 -48.60 18.56 -17.12
C GLU A 660 -50.04 18.82 -16.64
N PRO A 661 -50.39 18.44 -15.40
CA PRO A 661 -51.71 18.70 -14.84
C PRO A 661 -51.87 20.16 -14.42
N ASN A 662 -52.91 20.82 -14.93
CA ASN A 662 -53.24 22.22 -14.63
C ASN A 662 -54.03 22.42 -13.32
N SER A 663 -54.37 21.34 -12.60
CA SER A 663 -55.12 21.40 -11.33
C SER A 663 -54.71 20.29 -10.37
N LYS A 664 -55.01 20.48 -9.07
CA LYS A 664 -54.72 19.50 -8.01
C LYS A 664 -55.52 18.21 -8.21
N GLU A 665 -56.76 18.29 -8.73
CA GLU A 665 -57.56 17.10 -9.06
C GLU A 665 -56.99 16.31 -10.25
N ASP A 666 -56.41 16.99 -11.25
CA ASP A 666 -55.81 16.33 -12.42
C ASP A 666 -54.51 15.59 -12.08
N ALA A 667 -53.67 16.17 -11.20
CA ALA A 667 -52.47 15.50 -10.70
C ALA A 667 -52.82 14.24 -9.91
N GLN A 668 -53.93 14.27 -9.17
CA GLN A 668 -54.39 13.14 -8.37
C GLN A 668 -54.94 12.00 -9.25
N ARG A 669 -55.67 12.34 -10.32
CA ARG A 669 -56.12 11.38 -11.35
C ARG A 669 -54.95 10.77 -12.13
N LEU A 670 -53.95 11.58 -12.51
CA LEU A 670 -52.76 11.08 -13.20
C LEU A 670 -51.95 10.14 -12.31
N TRP A 671 -51.82 10.47 -11.02
CA TRP A 671 -51.15 9.59 -10.05
C TRP A 671 -51.91 8.27 -9.84
N GLU A 672 -53.25 8.28 -9.81
CA GLU A 672 -54.05 7.06 -9.72
C GLU A 672 -53.95 6.20 -10.99
N MET A 673 -53.92 6.82 -12.17
CA MET A 673 -53.69 6.12 -13.43
C MET A 673 -52.29 5.52 -13.51
N GLU A 674 -51.26 6.25 -13.06
CA GLU A 674 -49.88 5.78 -13.03
C GLU A 674 -49.71 4.63 -12.03
N ARG A 675 -50.35 4.72 -10.85
CA ARG A 675 -50.40 3.62 -9.87
C ARG A 675 -51.05 2.37 -10.46
N GLN A 676 -52.14 2.51 -11.23
CA GLN A 676 -52.78 1.38 -11.92
C GLN A 676 -51.88 0.81 -13.04
N CYS A 677 -51.20 1.67 -13.80
CA CYS A 677 -50.26 1.22 -14.85
C CYS A 677 -49.07 0.44 -14.27
N VAL A 678 -48.52 0.90 -13.15
CA VAL A 678 -47.46 0.20 -12.42
C VAL A 678 -47.96 -1.14 -11.87
N GLN A 679 -49.17 -1.19 -11.32
CA GLN A 679 -49.76 -2.45 -10.83
C GLN A 679 -50.00 -3.46 -11.96
N GLU A 680 -50.50 -3.02 -13.13
CA GLU A 680 -50.70 -3.90 -14.28
C GLU A 680 -49.36 -4.37 -14.88
N THR A 681 -48.33 -3.53 -14.87
CA THR A 681 -46.97 -3.91 -15.30
C THR A 681 -46.38 -4.97 -14.37
N LEU A 682 -46.56 -4.82 -13.05
CA LEU A 682 -46.14 -5.81 -12.06
C LEU A 682 -46.88 -7.14 -12.24
N ARG A 683 -48.18 -7.07 -12.56
CA ARG A 683 -49.02 -8.25 -12.85
C ARG A 683 -48.54 -8.97 -14.12
N ARG A 684 -48.18 -8.21 -15.16
CA ARG A 684 -47.64 -8.73 -16.42
C ARG A 684 -46.30 -9.42 -16.22
N GLN A 685 -45.36 -8.78 -15.50
CA GLN A 685 -44.06 -9.38 -15.17
C GLN A 685 -44.19 -10.65 -14.33
N LYS A 686 -45.15 -10.69 -13.39
CA LYS A 686 -45.43 -11.90 -12.60
C LYS A 686 -46.01 -13.04 -13.46
N GLN A 687 -46.78 -12.70 -14.49
CA GLN A 687 -47.34 -13.68 -15.41
C GLN A 687 -46.28 -14.21 -16.39
N GLU A 688 -45.45 -13.33 -16.95
CA GLU A 688 -44.27 -13.69 -17.76
C GLU A 688 -43.31 -14.61 -16.97
N MET A 689 -43.00 -14.27 -15.71
CA MET A 689 -42.21 -15.14 -14.82
C MET A 689 -42.83 -16.53 -14.61
N LEU A 690 -44.16 -16.62 -14.52
CA LEU A 690 -44.86 -17.91 -14.37
C LEU A 690 -44.84 -18.74 -15.66
N GLU A 691 -44.91 -18.08 -16.81
CA GLU A 691 -44.80 -18.69 -18.13
C GLU A 691 -43.38 -19.21 -18.39
N ASP A 692 -42.37 -18.43 -18.00
CA ASP A 692 -40.97 -18.84 -18.06
C ASP A 692 -40.68 -20.03 -17.13
N ASN A 693 -41.25 -20.05 -15.92
CA ASN A 693 -41.14 -21.22 -15.04
C ASN A 693 -41.81 -22.47 -15.63
N LYS A 694 -42.98 -22.32 -16.27
CA LYS A 694 -43.64 -23.44 -16.97
C LYS A 694 -42.88 -23.89 -18.19
N TRP A 695 -42.20 -22.97 -18.87
CA TRP A 695 -41.31 -23.27 -19.99
C TRP A 695 -40.09 -24.05 -19.51
N LEU A 696 -39.45 -23.62 -18.42
CA LEU A 696 -38.34 -24.33 -17.77
C LEU A 696 -38.73 -25.73 -17.30
N GLU A 697 -39.90 -25.91 -16.68
CA GLU A 697 -40.39 -27.24 -16.28
C GLU A 697 -40.68 -28.16 -17.49
N LYS A 698 -41.05 -27.60 -18.64
CA LYS A 698 -41.21 -28.36 -19.89
C LYS A 698 -39.86 -28.73 -20.50
N GLU A 699 -38.91 -27.81 -20.49
CA GLU A 699 -37.53 -28.02 -20.97
C GLU A 699 -36.82 -29.08 -20.11
N GLU A 700 -37.01 -29.04 -18.79
CA GLU A 700 -36.48 -30.01 -17.84
C GLU A 700 -37.10 -31.41 -18.03
N LYS A 701 -38.40 -31.48 -18.39
CA LYS A 701 -39.06 -32.74 -18.78
C LYS A 701 -38.59 -33.29 -20.12
N LEU A 702 -38.14 -32.43 -21.05
CA LEU A 702 -37.58 -32.83 -22.34
C LEU A 702 -36.14 -33.36 -22.23
N LEU A 703 -35.42 -32.98 -21.17
CA LEU A 703 -34.08 -33.49 -20.85
C LEU A 703 -34.07 -34.87 -20.19
N VAL A 704 -35.25 -35.45 -19.89
CA VAL A 704 -35.38 -36.80 -19.29
C VAL A 704 -36.03 -37.76 -20.28
N THR A 705 -35.22 -38.48 -21.07
CA THR A 705 -35.63 -39.75 -21.70
C THR A 705 -35.38 -40.94 -20.76
N PRO A 706 -36.28 -41.94 -20.70
CA PRO A 706 -36.24 -43.03 -19.72
C PRO A 706 -35.44 -44.25 -20.18
N SER A 707 -34.50 -44.71 -19.34
CA SER A 707 -33.83 -46.05 -19.36
C SER A 707 -32.67 -45.99 -18.35
N HIS A 708 -32.51 -46.78 -17.29
CA HIS A 708 -33.14 -47.99 -16.77
C HIS A 708 -32.90 -48.00 -15.24
N ALA A 709 -33.75 -48.73 -14.51
CA ALA A 709 -33.70 -48.91 -13.06
C ALA A 709 -32.35 -49.45 -12.51
N PRO A 710 -32.03 -49.19 -11.23
CA PRO A 710 -30.73 -49.53 -10.64
C PRO A 710 -30.65 -51.01 -10.24
N PRO A 711 -29.54 -51.73 -10.51
CA PRO A 711 -29.30 -53.03 -9.89
C PRO A 711 -28.66 -52.85 -8.49
N GLU A 712 -29.01 -53.78 -7.61
CA GLU A 712 -28.68 -53.86 -6.20
C GLU A 712 -27.17 -53.79 -5.88
N LYS A 713 -26.88 -53.29 -4.67
CA LYS A 713 -25.54 -53.24 -4.08
C LYS A 713 -25.01 -54.65 -3.79
N PRO A 714 -23.80 -55.02 -4.25
CA PRO A 714 -23.07 -56.14 -3.68
C PRO A 714 -22.44 -55.73 -2.31
N PRO A 715 -22.14 -56.70 -1.43
CA PRO A 715 -21.85 -56.43 -0.03
C PRO A 715 -20.50 -55.75 0.17
N ARG A 716 -20.43 -54.89 1.20
CA ARG A 716 -19.20 -54.31 1.74
C ARG A 716 -18.26 -55.44 2.15
N VAL A 717 -17.15 -55.59 1.44
CA VAL A 717 -15.94 -56.18 1.99
C VAL A 717 -15.14 -55.02 2.60
N SER A 718 -14.91 -55.12 3.91
CA SER A 718 -13.98 -54.32 4.67
C SER A 718 -12.56 -54.44 4.08
N ALA A 719 -12.14 -53.46 3.29
CA ALA A 719 -10.73 -53.29 2.94
C ALA A 719 -10.26 -51.96 3.51
N GLN A 720 -9.26 -52.04 4.38
CA GLN A 720 -8.57 -50.92 5.00
C GLN A 720 -8.10 -49.92 3.94
N VAL A 721 -8.34 -48.64 4.20
CA VAL A 721 -7.80 -47.54 3.40
C VAL A 721 -6.30 -47.46 3.66
N ILE A 722 -5.49 -47.89 2.69
CA ILE A 722 -4.05 -47.57 2.61
C ILE A 722 -3.89 -46.52 1.51
N PRO A 723 -3.35 -45.32 1.78
CA PRO A 723 -3.02 -44.36 0.72
C PRO A 723 -1.76 -44.82 -0.02
N ALA A 724 -1.78 -44.78 -1.36
CA ALA A 724 -0.62 -45.12 -2.18
C ALA A 724 0.55 -44.12 -2.00
N PRO A 725 1.81 -44.58 -1.89
CA PRO A 725 2.96 -43.70 -1.62
C PRO A 725 3.52 -43.04 -2.88
N THR A 726 4.09 -41.83 -2.71
CA THR A 726 4.66 -40.98 -3.77
C THR A 726 6.11 -41.35 -4.15
N ALA A 727 6.62 -42.49 -3.68
CA ALA A 727 7.81 -43.19 -4.18
C ALA A 727 7.79 -44.62 -3.61
N GLU A 728 8.21 -45.62 -4.37
CA GLU A 728 8.37 -47.01 -3.90
C GLU A 728 9.57 -47.12 -2.94
N LEU A 729 9.37 -46.64 -1.70
CA LEU A 729 10.34 -46.64 -0.61
C LEU A 729 9.82 -47.53 0.51
N ASP A 730 10.70 -48.35 1.11
CA ASP A 730 10.36 -49.12 2.30
C ASP A 730 10.07 -48.18 3.49
N ARG A 731 8.84 -48.24 4.03
CA ARG A 731 8.34 -47.38 5.11
C ARG A 731 8.30 -48.07 6.47
N THR A 732 8.73 -49.32 6.57
CA THR A 732 8.53 -50.16 7.76
C THR A 732 9.17 -49.54 9.00
N ASP A 733 10.38 -48.97 8.85
CA ASP A 733 11.17 -48.34 9.93
C ASP A 733 11.33 -46.80 9.78
N ASP A 734 10.51 -46.13 8.97
CA ASP A 734 10.67 -44.69 8.69
C ASP A 734 9.99 -43.80 9.73
N MET A 735 10.71 -43.43 10.79
CA MET A 735 10.17 -42.60 11.88
C MET A 735 9.60 -41.24 11.42
N VAL A 736 10.12 -40.67 10.32
CA VAL A 736 9.57 -39.42 9.77
C VAL A 736 8.19 -39.68 9.16
N TYR A 737 8.04 -40.75 8.39
CA TYR A 737 6.75 -41.17 7.83
C TYR A 737 5.72 -41.48 8.91
N HIS A 738 6.10 -42.26 9.94
CA HIS A 738 5.20 -42.60 11.06
C HIS A 738 4.74 -41.35 11.81
N ASN A 739 5.64 -40.39 12.09
CA ASN A 739 5.29 -39.13 12.75
C ASN A 739 4.36 -38.23 11.91
N VAL A 740 4.54 -38.19 10.59
CA VAL A 740 3.63 -37.45 9.68
C VAL A 740 2.25 -38.10 9.62
N MET A 741 2.16 -39.43 9.61
CA MET A 741 0.87 -40.11 9.65
C MET A 741 0.15 -39.90 10.98
N GLU A 742 0.87 -39.91 12.11
CA GLU A 742 0.29 -39.57 13.41
C GLU A 742 -0.17 -38.10 13.45
N MET A 743 0.56 -37.17 12.81
CA MET A 743 0.14 -35.77 12.68
C MET A 743 -1.20 -35.64 11.94
N VAL A 744 -1.33 -36.30 10.80
CA VAL A 744 -2.58 -36.33 10.02
C VAL A 744 -3.72 -36.92 10.84
N LYS A 745 -3.46 -38.01 11.58
CA LYS A 745 -4.44 -38.66 12.44
C LYS A 745 -4.94 -37.75 13.57
N VAL A 746 -4.04 -37.03 14.26
CA VAL A 746 -4.42 -36.08 15.33
C VAL A 746 -5.21 -34.89 14.76
N VAL A 747 -4.87 -34.40 13.56
CA VAL A 747 -5.61 -33.32 12.89
C VAL A 747 -7.00 -33.78 12.42
N VAL A 748 -7.12 -35.00 11.91
CA VAL A 748 -8.42 -35.60 11.57
C VAL A 748 -9.28 -35.82 12.81
N GLN A 749 -8.68 -36.26 13.92
CA GLN A 749 -9.38 -36.38 15.20
C GLN A 749 -9.90 -35.03 15.69
N LEU A 750 -9.08 -33.97 15.64
CA LEU A 750 -9.52 -32.60 15.96
C LEU A 750 -10.71 -32.18 15.10
N LYS A 751 -10.70 -32.48 13.78
CA LYS A 751 -11.80 -32.16 12.87
C LYS A 751 -13.10 -32.88 13.24
N ASN A 752 -13.02 -34.15 13.63
CA ASN A 752 -14.19 -34.93 14.00
C ASN A 752 -14.78 -34.48 15.34
N ASP A 753 -13.91 -34.10 16.29
CA ASP A 753 -14.31 -33.83 17.66
C ASP A 753 -14.65 -32.35 17.92
N VAL A 754 -14.22 -31.39 17.09
CA VAL A 754 -14.38 -29.93 17.38
C VAL A 754 -15.83 -29.48 17.56
N ASN A 755 -16.78 -30.23 16.99
CA ASN A 755 -18.21 -29.94 17.09
C ASN A 755 -18.84 -30.45 18.38
N THR A 756 -18.25 -31.46 19.02
CA THR A 756 -18.73 -32.11 20.25
C THR A 756 -17.89 -31.75 21.48
N LEU A 757 -16.62 -31.39 21.29
CA LEU A 757 -15.69 -30.98 22.35
C LEU A 757 -16.05 -29.61 22.96
N PRO A 758 -16.05 -29.49 24.30
CA PRO A 758 -16.12 -28.20 24.96
C PRO A 758 -14.85 -27.38 24.71
N ALA A 759 -15.00 -26.05 24.64
CA ALA A 759 -13.89 -25.16 24.28
C ALA A 759 -12.68 -25.23 25.25
N SER A 760 -12.90 -25.62 26.51
CA SER A 760 -11.83 -25.86 27.49
C SER A 760 -10.88 -26.99 27.07
N GLU A 761 -11.36 -27.97 26.29
CA GLU A 761 -10.59 -29.15 25.90
C GLU A 761 -9.79 -28.97 24.60
N TYR A 762 -9.99 -27.88 23.87
CA TYR A 762 -9.19 -27.58 22.66
C TYR A 762 -7.69 -27.52 22.95
N VAL A 763 -7.33 -27.07 24.16
CA VAL A 763 -5.93 -27.03 24.62
C VAL A 763 -5.32 -28.43 24.69
N THR A 764 -6.09 -29.44 25.10
CA THR A 764 -5.61 -30.82 25.21
C THR A 764 -5.30 -31.40 23.84
N VAL A 765 -6.18 -31.15 22.85
CA VAL A 765 -5.99 -31.64 21.48
C VAL A 765 -4.84 -30.92 20.78
N VAL A 766 -4.74 -29.58 20.92
CA VAL A 766 -3.63 -28.80 20.34
C VAL A 766 -2.29 -29.13 21.01
N LYS A 767 -2.28 -29.48 22.31
CA LYS A 767 -1.09 -30.02 22.97
C LYS A 767 -0.65 -31.35 22.34
N SER A 768 -1.59 -32.23 22.00
CA SER A 768 -1.29 -33.49 21.29
C SER A 768 -0.62 -33.20 19.93
N VAL A 769 -1.18 -32.26 19.15
CA VAL A 769 -0.59 -31.79 17.88
C VAL A 769 0.84 -31.27 18.09
N GLY A 770 1.08 -30.46 19.13
CA GLY A 770 2.41 -29.94 19.45
C GLY A 770 3.41 -31.02 19.87
N MET A 771 2.97 -32.06 20.57
CA MET A 771 3.80 -33.21 20.93
C MET A 771 4.18 -34.02 19.68
N THR A 772 3.23 -34.29 18.79
CA THR A 772 3.50 -34.99 17.52
C THR A 772 4.46 -34.20 16.62
N LEU A 773 4.32 -32.86 16.57
CA LEU A 773 5.27 -32.02 15.81
C LEU A 773 6.68 -32.11 16.40
N ARG A 774 6.80 -32.14 17.72
CA ARG A 774 8.10 -32.29 18.38
C ARG A 774 8.75 -33.63 18.04
N SER A 775 7.98 -34.73 18.07
CA SER A 775 8.47 -36.05 17.65
C SER A 775 8.91 -36.05 16.18
N LEU A 776 8.14 -35.40 15.30
CA LEU A 776 8.48 -35.24 13.88
C LEU A 776 9.80 -34.48 13.70
N ILE A 777 9.94 -33.31 14.34
CA ILE A 777 11.17 -32.50 14.27
C ILE A 777 12.37 -33.31 14.75
N ASN A 778 12.26 -33.98 15.90
CA ASN A 778 13.34 -34.82 16.43
C ASN A 778 13.73 -35.94 15.46
N SER A 779 12.75 -36.63 14.85
CA SER A 779 13.04 -37.68 13.86
C SER A 779 13.70 -37.15 12.58
N VAL A 780 13.48 -35.88 12.25
CA VAL A 780 14.15 -35.20 11.14
C VAL A 780 15.55 -34.75 11.55
N ASP A 781 15.73 -34.26 12.78
CA ASP A 781 17.04 -33.87 13.30
C ASP A 781 18.01 -35.06 13.38
N ASP A 782 17.51 -36.27 13.67
CA ASP A 782 18.32 -37.50 13.66
C ASP A 782 18.86 -37.85 12.27
N ILE A 783 18.15 -37.48 11.19
CA ILE A 783 18.59 -37.73 9.80
C ILE A 783 19.38 -36.57 9.18
N LEU A 784 19.21 -35.33 9.65
CA LEU A 784 19.90 -34.14 9.10
C LEU A 784 21.43 -34.28 8.97
N PRO A 785 22.16 -34.91 9.91
CA PRO A 785 23.60 -35.13 9.80
C PRO A 785 23.99 -36.07 8.65
N THR A 786 23.10 -36.99 8.26
CA THR A 786 23.32 -37.98 7.18
C THR A 786 23.07 -37.42 5.78
N LEU A 787 22.50 -36.21 5.69
CA LEU A 787 22.10 -35.56 4.45
C LEU A 787 23.11 -34.48 4.01
N HIS A 788 23.19 -34.25 2.70
CA HIS A 788 24.06 -33.24 2.09
C HIS A 788 23.69 -31.81 2.51
N GLU A 789 24.70 -30.96 2.72
CA GLU A 789 24.58 -29.61 3.29
C GLU A 789 23.61 -28.70 2.52
N SER A 790 23.56 -28.82 1.18
CA SER A 790 22.64 -28.05 0.34
C SER A 790 21.15 -28.36 0.53
N ILE A 791 20.83 -29.56 1.05
CA ILE A 791 19.44 -29.99 1.28
C ILE A 791 19.05 -29.75 2.75
N ARG A 792 20.04 -29.74 3.65
CA ARG A 792 19.87 -29.42 5.08
C ARG A 792 19.17 -28.07 5.27
N THR A 793 19.60 -27.04 4.54
CA THR A 793 19.01 -25.68 4.63
C THR A 793 17.53 -25.62 4.20
N GLU A 794 17.11 -26.47 3.26
CA GLU A 794 15.71 -26.54 2.79
C GLU A 794 14.82 -27.24 3.83
N ILE A 795 15.31 -28.31 4.44
CA ILE A 795 14.63 -29.04 5.52
C ILE A 795 14.54 -28.18 6.78
N GLU A 796 15.61 -27.47 7.17
CA GLU A 796 15.62 -26.51 8.29
C GLU A 796 14.64 -25.34 8.07
N GLY A 797 14.53 -24.85 6.82
CA GLY A 797 13.54 -23.84 6.45
C GLY A 797 12.10 -24.33 6.62
N THR A 798 11.85 -25.61 6.28
CA THR A 798 10.55 -26.25 6.44
C THR A 798 10.22 -26.55 7.92
N GLN A 799 11.20 -26.92 8.74
CA GLN A 799 11.03 -27.03 10.20
C GLN A 799 10.67 -25.68 10.85
N LYS A 800 11.29 -24.57 10.39
CA LYS A 800 10.92 -23.21 10.85
C LYS A 800 9.49 -22.83 10.45
N LEU A 801 9.05 -23.23 9.26
CA LEU A 801 7.68 -23.04 8.79
C LEU A 801 6.69 -23.79 9.69
N LEU A 802 6.94 -25.06 10.01
CA LEU A 802 6.06 -25.85 10.88
C LEU A 802 5.93 -25.29 12.30
N ASN A 803 7.01 -24.73 12.86
CA ASN A 803 6.95 -24.04 14.15
C ASN A 803 6.07 -22.77 14.09
N LYS A 804 6.10 -22.06 12.97
CA LYS A 804 5.21 -20.91 12.71
C LYS A 804 3.76 -21.35 12.56
N ASP A 805 3.49 -22.46 11.86
CA ASP A 805 2.14 -22.98 11.68
C ASP A 805 1.53 -23.48 12.99
N LEU A 806 2.34 -24.08 13.88
CA LEU A 806 1.89 -24.42 15.24
C LEU A 806 1.55 -23.16 16.06
N ALA A 807 2.34 -22.08 15.94
CA ALA A 807 2.06 -20.82 16.62
C ALA A 807 0.73 -20.20 16.12
N GLU A 808 0.46 -20.29 14.81
CA GLU A 808 -0.80 -19.86 14.22
C GLU A 808 -1.98 -20.72 14.72
N LEU A 809 -1.82 -22.04 14.78
CA LEU A 809 -2.84 -22.94 15.34
C LEU A 809 -3.15 -22.62 16.80
N ILE A 810 -2.14 -22.36 17.64
CA ILE A 810 -2.32 -21.97 19.04
C ILE A 810 -3.08 -20.63 19.13
N SER A 811 -2.74 -19.67 18.28
CA SER A 811 -3.43 -18.38 18.20
C SER A 811 -4.92 -18.55 17.86
N LYS A 812 -5.24 -19.35 16.83
CA LYS A 812 -6.62 -19.64 16.41
C LYS A 812 -7.40 -20.45 17.45
N MET A 813 -6.75 -21.36 18.15
CA MET A 813 -7.35 -22.08 19.27
C MET A 813 -7.72 -21.12 20.42
N ARG A 814 -6.84 -20.18 20.80
CA ARG A 814 -7.14 -19.18 21.84
C ARG A 814 -8.32 -18.30 21.44
N LEU A 815 -8.37 -17.90 20.16
CA LEU A 815 -9.49 -17.14 19.61
C LEU A 815 -10.81 -17.94 19.66
N ALA A 816 -10.77 -19.24 19.35
CA ALA A 816 -11.94 -20.12 19.46
C ALA A 816 -12.41 -20.31 20.91
N GLN A 817 -11.49 -20.33 21.89
CA GLN A 817 -11.84 -20.37 23.32
C GLN A 817 -12.49 -19.08 23.80
N GLN A 818 -11.91 -17.92 23.45
CA GLN A 818 -12.41 -16.61 23.86
C GLN A 818 -13.81 -16.32 23.28
N ASN A 819 -14.10 -16.85 22.10
CA ASN A 819 -15.35 -16.60 21.38
C ASN A 819 -16.37 -17.75 21.49
N ALA A 820 -16.15 -18.73 22.38
CA ALA A 820 -16.97 -19.95 22.48
C ALA A 820 -18.46 -19.72 22.78
N VAL A 821 -18.80 -18.61 23.44
CA VAL A 821 -20.18 -18.21 23.79
C VAL A 821 -20.74 -17.11 22.90
N THR A 822 -20.01 -16.71 21.86
CA THR A 822 -20.39 -15.63 20.94
C THR A 822 -20.97 -16.17 19.64
N SER A 823 -21.57 -15.29 18.83
CA SER A 823 -22.01 -15.62 17.46
C SER A 823 -20.85 -16.01 16.53
N LEU A 824 -19.60 -15.74 16.90
CA LEU A 824 -18.40 -16.06 16.12
C LEU A 824 -17.84 -17.46 16.39
N LYS A 825 -18.48 -18.26 17.25
CA LYS A 825 -17.98 -19.59 17.66
C LYS A 825 -17.68 -20.51 16.48
N ASP A 826 -18.54 -20.58 15.47
CA ASP A 826 -18.41 -21.53 14.36
C ASP A 826 -17.34 -21.06 13.35
N GLU A 827 -17.22 -19.75 13.16
CA GLU A 827 -16.15 -19.16 12.33
C GLU A 827 -14.77 -19.32 12.99
N CYS A 828 -14.67 -19.13 14.31
CA CYS A 828 -13.42 -19.37 15.03
C CYS A 828 -13.01 -20.85 15.01
N LYS A 829 -13.97 -21.79 15.12
CA LYS A 829 -13.72 -23.23 14.93
C LYS A 829 -13.20 -23.52 13.52
N LYS A 830 -13.82 -22.93 12.49
CA LYS A 830 -13.39 -23.09 11.08
C LYS A 830 -11.97 -22.58 10.85
N GLN A 831 -11.60 -21.45 11.44
CA GLN A 831 -10.24 -20.91 11.35
C GLN A 831 -9.21 -21.78 12.09
N MET A 832 -9.57 -22.34 13.25
CA MET A 832 -8.73 -23.30 13.96
C MET A 832 -8.50 -24.58 13.14
N LEU A 833 -9.55 -25.12 12.51
CA LEU A 833 -9.43 -26.28 11.62
C LEU A 833 -8.60 -25.99 10.36
N ALA A 834 -8.73 -24.79 9.79
CA ALA A 834 -7.93 -24.37 8.64
C ALA A 834 -6.42 -24.34 9.00
N ALA A 835 -6.07 -23.76 10.15
CA ALA A 835 -4.68 -23.75 10.62
C ALA A 835 -4.14 -25.16 10.89
N ALA A 836 -4.95 -26.04 11.49
CA ALA A 836 -4.56 -27.44 11.71
C ALA A 836 -4.33 -28.21 10.40
N HIS A 837 -5.15 -27.94 9.37
CA HIS A 837 -5.02 -28.55 8.06
C HIS A 837 -3.77 -28.07 7.31
N THR A 838 -3.43 -26.78 7.40
CA THR A 838 -2.17 -26.24 6.87
C THR A 838 -0.96 -26.93 7.51
N LEU A 839 -0.94 -27.07 8.84
CA LEU A 839 0.14 -27.77 9.54
C LEU A 839 0.31 -29.24 9.08
N ALA A 840 -0.79 -29.96 8.86
CA ALA A 840 -0.74 -31.33 8.33
C ALA A 840 -0.20 -31.39 6.90
N MET A 841 -0.61 -30.44 6.04
CA MET A 841 -0.13 -30.33 4.66
C MET A 841 1.38 -30.04 4.62
N ASP A 842 1.85 -29.09 5.43
CA ASP A 842 3.27 -28.75 5.48
C ASP A 842 4.12 -29.85 6.14
N SER A 843 3.54 -30.66 7.04
CA SER A 843 4.19 -31.86 7.58
C SER A 843 4.37 -32.92 6.50
N LYS A 844 3.41 -33.05 5.57
CA LYS A 844 3.54 -33.90 4.38
C LYS A 844 4.59 -33.36 3.41
N ASN A 845 4.61 -32.05 3.17
CA ASN A 845 5.62 -31.41 2.32
C ASN A 845 7.05 -31.63 2.87
N LEU A 846 7.21 -31.63 4.21
CA LEU A 846 8.48 -31.98 4.87
C LEU A 846 8.90 -33.42 4.56
N LEU A 847 7.98 -34.38 4.63
CA LEU A 847 8.24 -35.78 4.28
C LEU A 847 8.66 -35.91 2.81
N ASP A 848 7.98 -35.23 1.90
CA ASP A 848 8.31 -35.24 0.46
C ASP A 848 9.72 -34.65 0.22
N ALA A 849 10.09 -33.59 0.94
CA ALA A 849 11.43 -33.00 0.88
C ALA A 849 12.51 -33.94 1.44
N VAL A 850 12.22 -34.62 2.56
CA VAL A 850 13.09 -35.63 3.17
C VAL A 850 13.29 -36.83 2.24
N ASP A 851 12.23 -37.31 1.58
CA ASP A 851 12.31 -38.43 0.65
C ASP A 851 13.12 -38.08 -0.60
N GLN A 852 12.94 -36.88 -1.15
CA GLN A 852 13.77 -36.39 -2.24
C GLN A 852 15.25 -36.27 -1.82
N ALA A 853 15.52 -35.89 -0.56
CA ALA A 853 16.86 -35.84 -0.02
C ALA A 853 17.50 -37.23 0.08
N ARG A 854 16.76 -38.22 0.59
CA ARG A 854 17.21 -39.62 0.73
C ARG A 854 17.51 -40.27 -0.62
N VAL A 855 16.69 -40.00 -1.63
CA VAL A 855 16.91 -40.48 -3.01
C VAL A 855 18.16 -39.86 -3.61
N ARG A 856 18.38 -38.54 -3.45
CA ARG A 856 19.59 -37.86 -3.95
C ARG A 856 20.87 -38.29 -3.24
N ALA A 857 20.78 -38.67 -1.96
CA ALA A 857 21.90 -39.15 -1.17
C ALA A 857 22.22 -40.64 -1.37
N ASN A 858 21.43 -41.36 -2.18
CA ASN A 858 21.54 -42.82 -2.39
C ASN A 858 21.36 -43.64 -1.10
N VAL A 859 20.64 -43.09 -0.11
CA VAL A 859 20.36 -43.71 1.21
C VAL A 859 18.94 -44.34 1.24
N ALA A 860 18.16 -44.14 0.19
CA ALA A 860 16.85 -44.75 0.02
C ALA A 860 16.95 -46.29 -0.07
N LYS A 861 16.23 -47.01 0.80
CA LYS A 861 16.04 -48.46 0.66
C LYS A 861 14.90 -48.72 -0.35
N PRO A 862 15.18 -49.25 -1.55
CA PRO A 862 14.13 -49.67 -2.47
C PRO A 862 13.37 -50.86 -1.85
N THR A 863 12.05 -50.92 -2.09
CA THR A 863 11.22 -52.06 -1.67
C THR A 863 11.76 -53.36 -2.28
N THR A 864 12.25 -54.28 -1.44
CA THR A 864 12.52 -55.66 -1.86
C THR A 864 11.19 -56.38 -2.07
N HIS A 865 10.93 -56.81 -3.31
CA HIS A 865 9.77 -57.63 -3.65
C HIS A 865 9.81 -59.01 -2.99
#